data_AF-A0A961DDN8-F1
#
_entry.id   AF-A0A961DDN8-F1
#
_cell.length_a   1.000
_cell.length_b   1.000
_cell.length_c   1.000
_cell.angle_alpha   90.00
_cell.angle_beta   90.00
_cell.angle_gamma   90.00
#
_symmetry.space_group_name_H-M   'P 1'
#
loop_
_entity.id
_entity.type
_entity.pdbx_description
1 polymer ?
#
loop_
_entity_poly.entity_id
_entity_poly.type
_entity_poly.pdbx_seq_one_letter_code
_entity_poly.pdbx_strand_id
1 'polypeptide(L)'
;MPFPTLRTFVATILSFSCIIAAEPLPVVDLSQDTARQVVIAQGTEEVYQGHPTTLLLPDGKTIFCVWTHGHGGTCGPMKRSDDGGKTWSDLLPVPENWQLAKNCPSLYRLTDPQGVTRLFVFTSNGPDHKMQLSHSDDEGKTWSPMHSTGLECVMPFCTIAPVDGGRRLIGLTSIRRPGETKDPRSNIIVQSESTDGGMSWSAWRVLLDLGEMKPCEPAVIRSPDGKQLLCLLRENIRSAGSHFMTSDDEGRTWSKHQTLPPGLWGDRHMPRYAADGRLVVCFRDMGSNKTTHGHFVAWVGRYEDIVSGREGEYKIKLLHSHKGSDCGYPGLELLPDGTFVATTYIKYRPGAEQNSVVSTRFTLAETDHAEKTAGETAARKAAGIVLDDDAAEYTGIWKTSDKLTPLVGASYRHDDRPKKSAVVAKFTPDIPADGNYEVRLLYMHATNRAQNATITIRSADGAKVVTQNQREACLENGIPRSLGAFAFAKGKSGTIEISNPGADGYVVVDGLQLVPEAEAVAERNILADAGFPMKPAAAPVKIPPPMFLKSAAKPQDVDGKSYDLVVIGGTPGGIACAVRAAREGLSVLLVNHTQHLGGFVTSGAGGWEAPYDGSRSPIYGEMITGAAQYYAKTYGEGSPQHIASMPSKTSRAHIDRPKIEPRIAEMLFNEMLAKEKTLTVLLGHIVTQAQRDGALIQSVTLKPMHGEKTIMVSGKVFADGMYEGDLMAAAGVKTQIGRESRAQYGEKHAGVIYTQERHKEPGQRGFPKAADEGTLNIRYNSHATADIVEGPQSGAADGSVMAYNYRLILTRDPANRIMVEKPANFDLAIAKSATGSGFVPNLPNKKVAWNGGRLIGPQNEYPGADWPTREAISKRYLEAMLMHLWWVQNDPEAPEKDRKQFAGYGLPADEFPDNGHAPYEIYVREARRLVGRYVFKEQDNVIAEGIDRTPIHADSIAMTDWPVDSVACLPRKAPGGNTDGILFLGEESRPAQVPYRSILANEFENLLVPVAISASHVGWGSIRLEPVWMQLGEGAGFAAALAVKAQTTPAKLDPDVLIRKLAASRVMISFFNDVDVAGNDPRVTAAQYFGTKGFFASYDAKLDEPLTEAVKAAWEKGFADLKNDTLNTMELAKAAYDAEAKNSPVTGEKRGTELLSLWNTLNSK
;
A
#
# COMPACT_ATOMS: atom_id res chain seq x y z
N MET A 1 83.45 21.46 -13.33
CA MET A 1 83.65 21.96 -14.72
C MET A 1 82.59 21.32 -15.64
N PRO A 2 82.29 21.87 -16.84
CA PRO A 2 80.89 21.98 -17.29
C PRO A 2 80.55 21.39 -18.70
N PHE A 3 79.30 21.63 -19.14
CA PHE A 3 78.68 21.75 -20.50
C PHE A 3 79.52 21.64 -21.81
N PRO A 4 78.93 21.50 -23.04
CA PRO A 4 77.51 21.33 -23.48
C PRO A 4 77.29 20.02 -24.36
N THR A 5 76.50 19.82 -25.45
CA THR A 5 75.69 20.64 -26.42
C THR A 5 74.63 19.81 -27.24
N LEU A 6 73.83 20.52 -28.06
CA LEU A 6 72.88 20.23 -29.18
C LEU A 6 73.11 19.04 -30.18
N ARG A 7 72.27 18.78 -31.23
CA ARG A 7 70.78 18.71 -31.50
C ARG A 7 70.48 18.70 -33.04
N THR A 8 69.67 17.76 -33.55
CA THR A 8 68.81 17.77 -34.80
C THR A 8 69.32 18.22 -36.19
N PHE A 9 69.04 17.43 -37.26
CA PHE A 9 68.30 17.86 -38.48
C PHE A 9 67.88 16.71 -39.45
N VAL A 10 66.73 16.89 -40.15
CA VAL A 10 66.24 16.28 -41.43
C VAL A 10 65.69 14.82 -41.52
N ALA A 11 64.45 14.75 -42.04
CA ALA A 11 63.74 13.75 -42.85
C ALA A 11 63.57 12.26 -42.42
N THR A 12 62.30 11.86 -42.31
CA THR A 12 61.78 10.58 -42.84
C THR A 12 60.36 10.83 -43.36
N ILE A 13 59.94 10.13 -44.42
CA ILE A 13 58.63 10.33 -45.06
C ILE A 13 57.52 9.74 -44.18
N LEU A 14 56.47 10.53 -43.91
CA LEU A 14 55.25 10.08 -43.25
C LEU A 14 54.06 10.26 -44.19
N SER A 15 53.50 9.13 -44.66
CA SER A 15 52.23 9.11 -45.39
C SER A 15 51.08 9.41 -44.43
N PHE A 16 50.46 10.57 -44.60
CA PHE A 16 49.23 10.95 -43.90
C PHE A 16 48.04 10.11 -44.42
N SER A 17 47.89 8.89 -43.88
CA SER A 17 46.59 8.25 -43.83
C SER A 17 45.70 9.09 -42.91
N CYS A 18 44.69 9.77 -43.48
CA CYS A 18 43.67 10.44 -42.67
C CYS A 18 42.94 9.40 -41.83
N ILE A 19 43.15 9.46 -40.50
CA ILE A 19 42.29 8.74 -39.55
C ILE A 19 40.96 9.49 -39.54
N ILE A 20 40.04 9.05 -40.39
CA ILE A 20 38.61 9.34 -40.21
C ILE A 20 38.25 8.75 -38.85
N ALA A 21 37.83 9.59 -37.91
CA ALA A 21 37.27 9.10 -36.67
C ALA A 21 36.00 8.32 -37.02
N ALA A 22 35.94 7.04 -36.64
CA ALA A 22 34.76 6.23 -36.86
C ALA A 22 33.55 6.89 -36.17
N GLU A 23 32.43 7.00 -36.89
CA GLU A 23 31.21 7.57 -36.33
C GLU A 23 30.72 6.68 -35.17
N PRO A 24 30.21 7.28 -34.07
CA PRO A 24 29.77 6.51 -32.93
C PRO A 24 28.57 5.65 -33.30
N LEU A 25 28.71 4.33 -33.11
CA LEU A 25 27.67 3.32 -33.37
C LEU A 25 26.28 3.80 -32.89
N PRO A 26 25.23 3.77 -33.75
CA PRO A 26 23.89 4.28 -33.42
C PRO A 26 23.31 3.68 -32.14
N VAL A 27 22.46 4.44 -31.45
CA VAL A 27 21.85 4.02 -30.17
C VAL A 27 20.33 4.18 -30.21
N VAL A 28 19.62 3.05 -30.09
CA VAL A 28 18.18 3.00 -29.81
C VAL A 28 17.97 2.97 -28.29
N ASP A 29 17.34 3.98 -27.69
CA ASP A 29 17.08 4.00 -26.25
C ASP A 29 15.67 3.49 -25.91
N LEU A 30 15.59 2.29 -25.32
CA LEU A 30 14.36 1.64 -24.88
C LEU A 30 14.22 1.67 -23.35
N SER A 31 15.15 2.31 -22.64
CA SER A 31 15.19 2.30 -21.17
C SER A 31 14.02 3.02 -20.51
N GLN A 32 13.34 3.91 -21.24
CA GLN A 32 12.15 4.63 -20.77
C GLN A 32 10.83 3.90 -21.10
N ASP A 33 10.86 2.88 -21.96
CA ASP A 33 9.66 2.09 -22.28
C ASP A 33 9.39 1.03 -21.19
N THR A 34 8.78 1.50 -20.11
CA THR A 34 8.39 0.66 -18.97
C THR A 34 7.32 -0.39 -19.27
N ALA A 35 6.60 -0.31 -20.40
CA ALA A 35 5.63 -1.33 -20.79
C ALA A 35 6.31 -2.61 -21.28
N ARG A 36 7.56 -2.51 -21.76
CA ARG A 36 8.37 -3.64 -22.26
C ARG A 36 9.28 -4.26 -21.19
N GLN A 37 9.16 -3.81 -19.93
CA GLN A 37 10.07 -4.13 -18.82
C GLN A 37 9.35 -4.87 -17.70
N VAL A 38 9.68 -6.15 -17.49
CA VAL A 38 9.04 -7.05 -16.51
C VAL A 38 9.97 -7.27 -15.32
N VAL A 39 9.52 -6.93 -14.11
CA VAL A 39 10.26 -7.17 -12.87
C VAL A 39 10.02 -8.60 -12.39
N ILE A 40 11.09 -9.40 -12.32
CA ILE A 40 11.06 -10.80 -11.85
C ILE A 40 11.13 -10.83 -10.32
N ALA A 41 12.04 -10.03 -9.76
CA ALA A 41 12.23 -9.82 -8.33
C ALA A 41 12.56 -8.35 -8.06
N GLN A 42 11.68 -7.67 -7.33
CA GLN A 42 11.87 -6.29 -6.88
C GLN A 42 12.89 -6.24 -5.73
N GLY A 43 13.77 -5.25 -5.74
CA GLY A 43 14.62 -4.92 -4.59
C GLY A 43 13.86 -4.05 -3.59
N THR A 44 14.14 -4.20 -2.30
CA THR A 44 13.69 -3.31 -1.21
C THR A 44 14.88 -2.52 -0.65
N GLU A 45 14.70 -1.64 0.34
CA GLU A 45 15.83 -0.87 0.91
C GLU A 45 16.92 -1.78 1.52
N GLU A 46 16.51 -2.96 2.01
CA GLU A 46 17.34 -4.00 2.60
C GLU A 46 17.72 -5.11 1.59
N VAL A 47 16.75 -5.55 0.77
CA VAL A 47 16.91 -6.74 -0.09
C VAL A 47 17.41 -6.34 -1.48
N TYR A 48 18.72 -6.51 -1.68
CA TYR A 48 19.37 -6.47 -2.97
C TYR A 48 19.11 -7.76 -3.76
N GLN A 49 18.59 -7.66 -4.98
CA GLN A 49 18.48 -8.77 -5.93
C GLN A 49 19.64 -8.68 -6.94
N GLY A 50 20.43 -9.75 -7.10
CA GLY A 50 21.67 -9.73 -7.85
C GLY A 50 21.93 -10.96 -8.72
N HIS A 51 22.81 -10.79 -9.71
CA HIS A 51 23.46 -11.87 -10.48
C HIS A 51 22.49 -12.96 -11.01
N PRO A 52 21.46 -12.61 -11.80
CA PRO A 52 20.52 -13.58 -12.36
C PRO A 52 21.13 -14.37 -13.52
N THR A 53 20.58 -15.55 -13.78
CA THR A 53 20.67 -16.22 -15.09
C THR A 53 19.30 -16.78 -15.48
N THR A 54 19.05 -16.87 -16.79
CA THR A 54 17.81 -17.41 -17.36
C THR A 54 18.06 -18.66 -18.19
N LEU A 55 16.98 -19.39 -18.45
CA LEU A 55 16.94 -20.52 -19.38
C LEU A 55 15.54 -20.65 -19.97
N LEU A 56 15.42 -20.57 -21.29
CA LEU A 56 14.22 -20.94 -22.04
C LEU A 56 14.19 -22.46 -22.29
N LEU A 57 13.05 -23.10 -22.06
CA LEU A 57 12.83 -24.52 -22.37
C LEU A 57 12.45 -24.74 -23.85
N PRO A 58 12.58 -25.98 -24.38
CA PRO A 58 12.24 -26.29 -25.78
C PRO A 58 10.78 -26.07 -26.20
N ASP A 59 9.86 -25.80 -25.26
CA ASP A 59 8.47 -25.47 -25.58
C ASP A 59 8.29 -24.02 -26.06
N GLY A 60 9.36 -23.22 -26.02
CA GLY A 60 9.39 -21.85 -26.55
C GLY A 60 8.71 -20.80 -25.67
N LYS A 61 8.29 -21.14 -24.45
CA LYS A 61 7.59 -20.20 -23.54
C LYS A 61 7.92 -20.38 -22.06
N THR A 62 8.29 -21.57 -21.58
CA THR A 62 8.69 -21.73 -20.19
C THR A 62 10.09 -21.18 -19.99
N ILE A 63 10.25 -20.18 -19.12
CA ILE A 63 11.56 -19.61 -18.77
C ILE A 63 11.78 -19.77 -17.27
N PHE A 64 12.93 -20.33 -16.87
CA PHE A 64 13.40 -20.27 -15.50
C PHE A 64 14.34 -19.07 -15.30
N CYS A 65 14.29 -18.45 -14.13
CA CYS A 65 15.24 -17.41 -13.69
C CYS A 65 15.69 -17.72 -12.27
N VAL A 66 17.00 -17.76 -12.03
CA VAL A 66 17.63 -18.00 -10.72
C VAL A 66 18.66 -16.90 -10.43
N TRP A 67 18.75 -16.42 -9.18
CA TRP A 67 19.56 -15.26 -8.83
C TRP A 67 20.11 -15.34 -7.39
N THR A 68 20.80 -14.29 -6.90
CA THR A 68 21.28 -14.17 -5.51
C THR A 68 20.61 -13.06 -4.71
N HIS A 69 20.34 -13.31 -3.43
CA HIS A 69 20.13 -12.24 -2.46
C HIS A 69 21.49 -11.62 -2.09
N GLY A 70 21.68 -10.33 -2.34
CA GLY A 70 22.96 -9.62 -2.22
C GLY A 70 23.80 -9.61 -3.51
N HIS A 71 24.70 -8.62 -3.66
CA HIS A 71 25.66 -8.55 -4.76
C HIS A 71 26.68 -9.68 -4.62
N GLY A 72 26.54 -10.73 -5.45
CA GLY A 72 27.30 -11.98 -5.28
C GLY A 72 26.97 -12.74 -3.97
N GLY A 73 25.78 -12.53 -3.40
CA GLY A 73 25.39 -13.14 -2.12
C GLY A 73 24.83 -14.57 -2.28
N THR A 74 23.84 -14.92 -1.48
CA THR A 74 23.36 -16.31 -1.34
C THR A 74 22.50 -16.76 -2.52
N CYS A 75 22.78 -17.98 -3.02
CA CYS A 75 22.08 -18.62 -4.14
C CYS A 75 20.67 -19.12 -3.74
N GLY A 76 19.78 -19.32 -4.72
CA GLY A 76 18.57 -20.14 -4.56
C GLY A 76 17.20 -19.47 -4.69
N PRO A 77 17.04 -18.14 -4.65
CA PRO A 77 15.84 -17.53 -5.21
C PRO A 77 15.68 -17.92 -6.69
N MET A 78 14.61 -18.66 -7.01
CA MET A 78 14.28 -19.11 -8.36
C MET A 78 12.80 -18.86 -8.65
N LYS A 79 12.49 -18.48 -9.89
CA LYS A 79 11.13 -18.35 -10.42
C LYS A 79 11.01 -18.99 -11.81
N ARG A 80 9.78 -19.28 -12.20
CA ARG A 80 9.39 -19.76 -13.52
C ARG A 80 8.36 -18.83 -14.16
N SER A 81 8.46 -18.66 -15.46
CA SER A 81 7.44 -18.11 -16.34
C SER A 81 6.95 -19.22 -17.26
N ASP A 82 5.69 -19.17 -17.70
CA ASP A 82 5.09 -20.09 -18.67
C ASP A 82 4.44 -19.39 -19.87
N ASP A 83 4.69 -18.08 -20.02
CA ASP A 83 4.14 -17.19 -21.06
C ASP A 83 5.24 -16.42 -21.82
N GLY A 84 6.47 -16.94 -21.79
CA GLY A 84 7.64 -16.35 -22.42
C GLY A 84 8.23 -15.18 -21.64
N GLY A 85 8.01 -15.06 -20.33
CA GLY A 85 8.53 -13.99 -19.48
C GLY A 85 7.66 -12.72 -19.47
N LYS A 86 6.33 -12.85 -19.55
CA LYS A 86 5.38 -11.74 -19.33
C LYS A 86 4.90 -11.73 -17.88
N THR A 87 4.66 -12.90 -17.31
CA THR A 87 4.41 -13.12 -15.89
C THR A 87 5.39 -14.15 -15.31
N TRP A 88 5.58 -14.12 -13.99
CA TRP A 88 6.50 -14.98 -13.26
C TRP A 88 5.84 -15.48 -11.98
N SER A 89 6.13 -16.72 -11.61
CA SER A 89 5.64 -17.39 -10.41
C SER A 89 6.05 -16.70 -9.10
N ASP A 90 5.50 -17.18 -7.99
CA ASP A 90 6.15 -17.08 -6.68
C ASP A 90 7.47 -17.86 -6.66
N LEU A 91 8.24 -17.74 -5.58
CA LEU A 91 9.50 -18.48 -5.44
C LEU A 91 9.26 -20.00 -5.49
N LEU A 92 10.02 -20.68 -6.35
CA LEU A 92 10.00 -22.13 -6.44
C LEU A 92 10.72 -22.75 -5.23
N PRO A 93 10.27 -23.92 -4.74
CA PRO A 93 10.99 -24.65 -3.70
C PRO A 93 12.32 -25.18 -4.25
N VAL A 94 13.43 -24.81 -3.60
CA VAL A 94 14.76 -25.39 -3.81
C VAL A 94 15.27 -25.99 -2.50
N PRO A 95 16.10 -27.05 -2.53
CA PRO A 95 16.68 -27.64 -1.32
C PRO A 95 17.44 -26.62 -0.46
N GLU A 96 17.25 -26.70 0.87
CA GLU A 96 17.77 -25.73 1.83
C GLU A 96 19.30 -25.52 1.72
N ASN A 97 20.05 -26.57 1.37
CA ASN A 97 21.51 -26.48 1.27
C ASN A 97 22.01 -25.59 0.11
N TRP A 98 21.15 -25.15 -0.81
CA TRP A 98 21.47 -24.10 -1.77
C TRP A 98 21.85 -22.79 -1.08
N GLN A 99 21.33 -22.52 0.13
CA GLN A 99 21.67 -21.34 0.93
C GLN A 99 23.11 -21.37 1.49
N LEU A 100 23.82 -22.50 1.36
CA LEU A 100 25.22 -22.65 1.78
C LEU A 100 26.23 -22.24 0.69
N ALA A 101 25.76 -21.96 -0.53
CA ALA A 101 26.59 -21.56 -1.67
C ALA A 101 26.26 -20.14 -2.16
N LYS A 102 27.24 -19.47 -2.77
CA LYS A 102 27.22 -18.01 -2.97
C LYS A 102 27.81 -17.57 -4.30
N ASN A 103 27.47 -16.34 -4.67
CA ASN A 103 27.93 -15.62 -5.85
C ASN A 103 27.56 -16.28 -7.19
N CYS A 104 26.58 -15.64 -7.86
CA CYS A 104 26.09 -15.89 -9.22
C CYS A 104 25.75 -17.35 -9.53
N PRO A 105 24.48 -17.80 -9.43
CA PRO A 105 24.07 -19.03 -10.08
C PRO A 105 24.20 -18.92 -11.61
N SER A 106 24.59 -20.00 -12.28
CA SER A 106 24.45 -20.16 -13.74
C SER A 106 23.64 -21.41 -14.07
N LEU A 107 22.54 -21.19 -14.80
CA LEU A 107 21.54 -22.20 -15.16
C LEU A 107 21.72 -22.68 -16.61
N TYR A 108 21.69 -24.00 -16.82
CA TYR A 108 21.86 -24.63 -18.13
C TYR A 108 20.88 -25.81 -18.32
N ARG A 109 20.55 -26.12 -19.59
CA ARG A 109 19.92 -27.38 -20.01
C ARG A 109 20.93 -28.18 -20.82
N LEU A 110 21.44 -29.28 -20.25
CA LEU A 110 22.53 -30.07 -20.81
C LEU A 110 22.05 -31.49 -21.11
N THR A 111 22.55 -32.09 -22.20
CA THR A 111 22.19 -33.45 -22.62
C THR A 111 23.45 -34.31 -22.70
N ASP A 112 23.40 -35.51 -22.14
CA ASP A 112 24.53 -36.45 -22.21
C ASP A 112 24.60 -37.17 -23.58
N PRO A 113 25.73 -37.85 -23.92
CA PRO A 113 25.86 -38.57 -25.19
C PRO A 113 24.90 -39.75 -25.37
N GLN A 114 24.12 -40.10 -24.35
CA GLN A 114 23.07 -41.12 -24.37
C GLN A 114 21.68 -40.52 -24.61
N GLY A 115 21.56 -39.18 -24.64
CA GLY A 115 20.33 -38.46 -24.95
C GLY A 115 19.50 -38.07 -23.72
N VAL A 116 19.98 -38.25 -22.49
CA VAL A 116 19.26 -37.81 -21.29
C VAL A 116 19.55 -36.33 -21.06
N THR A 117 18.50 -35.51 -21.06
CA THR A 117 18.59 -34.08 -20.76
C THR A 117 18.30 -33.81 -19.29
N ARG A 118 19.06 -32.89 -18.68
CA ARG A 118 18.89 -32.39 -17.32
C ARG A 118 18.98 -30.87 -17.29
N LEU A 119 18.34 -30.24 -16.30
CA LEU A 119 18.64 -28.86 -15.93
C LEU A 119 19.74 -28.85 -14.86
N PHE A 120 20.63 -27.87 -14.89
CA PHE A 120 21.71 -27.71 -13.93
C PHE A 120 21.81 -26.26 -13.44
N VAL A 121 21.94 -26.06 -12.13
CA VAL A 121 22.39 -24.79 -11.53
C VAL A 121 23.77 -24.98 -10.94
N PHE A 122 24.76 -24.26 -11.48
CA PHE A 122 26.10 -24.16 -10.89
C PHE A 122 26.24 -22.87 -10.08
N THR A 123 27.02 -22.87 -9.02
CA THR A 123 27.28 -21.68 -8.19
C THR A 123 28.69 -21.74 -7.58
N SER A 124 29.31 -20.59 -7.30
CA SER A 124 30.64 -20.56 -6.67
C SER A 124 30.57 -20.69 -5.14
N ASN A 125 31.72 -20.55 -4.46
CA ASN A 125 31.81 -20.31 -3.02
C ASN A 125 30.90 -21.20 -2.15
N GLY A 126 30.93 -22.52 -2.38
CA GLY A 126 30.29 -23.50 -1.50
C GLY A 126 31.00 -23.67 -0.14
N PRO A 127 30.55 -24.62 0.69
CA PRO A 127 31.14 -24.91 2.01
C PRO A 127 32.63 -25.26 1.99
N ASP A 128 33.13 -25.79 0.88
CA ASP A 128 34.53 -26.15 0.63
C ASP A 128 35.28 -25.10 -0.24
N HIS A 129 34.64 -23.95 -0.47
CA HIS A 129 35.06 -22.88 -1.39
C HIS A 129 35.24 -23.32 -2.86
N LYS A 130 34.67 -24.46 -3.27
CA LYS A 130 34.64 -24.92 -4.67
C LYS A 130 33.30 -24.59 -5.33
N MET A 131 33.22 -24.77 -6.65
CA MET A 131 31.99 -24.67 -7.41
C MET A 131 31.05 -25.82 -7.03
N GLN A 132 29.80 -25.49 -6.66
CA GLN A 132 28.75 -26.46 -6.41
C GLN A 132 27.84 -26.60 -7.65
N LEU A 133 27.18 -27.75 -7.76
CA LEU A 133 26.17 -28.05 -8.76
C LEU A 133 24.89 -28.61 -8.09
N SER A 134 23.73 -28.27 -8.64
CA SER A 134 22.46 -28.95 -8.43
C SER A 134 21.86 -29.29 -9.79
N HIS A 135 21.12 -30.41 -9.89
CA HIS A 135 20.49 -30.86 -11.13
C HIS A 135 19.00 -31.17 -10.96
N SER A 136 18.29 -31.27 -12.08
CA SER A 136 16.90 -31.71 -12.20
C SER A 136 16.73 -32.62 -13.41
N ASP A 137 16.24 -33.83 -13.19
CA ASP A 137 15.89 -34.81 -14.24
C ASP A 137 14.42 -34.68 -14.74
N ASP A 138 13.64 -33.70 -14.25
CA ASP A 138 12.19 -33.59 -14.51
C ASP A 138 11.72 -32.27 -15.15
N GLU A 139 12.66 -31.54 -15.77
CA GLU A 139 12.52 -30.19 -16.34
C GLU A 139 12.16 -29.12 -15.27
N GLY A 140 12.81 -29.22 -14.11
CA GLY A 140 12.84 -28.17 -13.08
C GLY A 140 11.64 -28.15 -12.12
N LYS A 141 10.94 -29.28 -11.96
CA LYS A 141 9.87 -29.43 -10.95
C LYS A 141 10.45 -29.82 -9.59
N THR A 142 11.49 -30.66 -9.60
CA THR A 142 12.29 -31.00 -8.42
C THR A 142 13.78 -30.83 -8.71
N TRP A 143 14.57 -30.62 -7.66
CA TRP A 143 15.99 -30.29 -7.74
C TRP A 143 16.79 -31.07 -6.71
N SER A 144 18.01 -31.49 -7.07
CA SER A 144 18.95 -32.10 -6.14
C SER A 144 19.46 -31.08 -5.10
N PRO A 145 19.93 -31.55 -3.94
CA PRO A 145 20.84 -30.75 -3.11
C PRO A 145 22.04 -30.24 -3.94
N MET A 146 22.67 -29.17 -3.45
CA MET A 146 23.98 -28.73 -3.96
C MET A 146 25.07 -29.74 -3.57
N HIS A 147 25.93 -30.09 -4.53
CA HIS A 147 27.09 -30.97 -4.38
C HIS A 147 28.34 -30.33 -4.99
N SER A 148 29.52 -30.55 -4.41
CA SER A 148 30.77 -29.98 -4.92
C SER A 148 31.27 -30.68 -6.18
N THR A 149 31.72 -29.90 -7.16
CA THR A 149 32.51 -30.34 -8.33
C THR A 149 33.98 -30.60 -7.99
N GLY A 150 34.47 -30.13 -6.84
CA GLY A 150 35.89 -30.05 -6.52
C GLY A 150 36.67 -28.91 -7.22
N LEU A 151 36.06 -28.22 -8.20
CA LEU A 151 36.73 -27.18 -8.99
C LEU A 151 36.70 -25.80 -8.30
N GLU A 152 37.85 -25.15 -8.21
CA GLU A 152 37.96 -23.77 -7.73
C GLU A 152 37.40 -22.79 -8.76
N CYS A 153 36.74 -21.71 -8.35
CA CYS A 153 36.28 -20.69 -9.29
C CYS A 153 36.06 -19.31 -8.65
N VAL A 154 36.25 -18.25 -9.43
CA VAL A 154 35.80 -16.89 -9.05
C VAL A 154 34.33 -16.70 -9.42
N MET A 155 33.89 -17.36 -10.50
CA MET A 155 32.53 -17.45 -11.02
C MET A 155 32.28 -18.91 -11.41
N PRO A 156 31.08 -19.51 -11.24
CA PRO A 156 30.81 -20.81 -11.85
C PRO A 156 30.88 -20.71 -13.39
N PHE A 157 30.62 -21.81 -14.09
CA PHE A 157 30.64 -21.83 -15.56
C PHE A 157 29.92 -20.63 -16.18
N CYS A 158 30.68 -19.86 -16.95
CA CYS A 158 30.26 -18.62 -17.61
C CYS A 158 29.65 -18.91 -18.98
N THR A 159 30.09 -20.00 -19.62
CA THR A 159 29.36 -20.71 -20.67
C THR A 159 29.70 -22.19 -20.56
N ILE A 160 28.71 -23.04 -20.83
CA ILE A 160 28.91 -24.45 -21.18
C ILE A 160 28.50 -24.61 -22.64
N ALA A 161 29.41 -25.10 -23.48
CA ALA A 161 29.19 -25.28 -24.92
C ALA A 161 29.29 -26.76 -25.30
N PRO A 162 28.31 -27.32 -26.04
CA PRO A 162 28.43 -28.65 -26.63
C PRO A 162 29.40 -28.65 -27.81
N VAL A 163 30.27 -29.65 -27.82
CA VAL A 163 31.36 -29.80 -28.80
C VAL A 163 31.47 -31.23 -29.31
N ASP A 164 32.23 -31.43 -30.39
CA ASP A 164 32.41 -32.72 -31.08
C ASP A 164 31.09 -33.39 -31.52
N GLY A 165 30.06 -32.58 -31.81
CA GLY A 165 28.69 -33.04 -32.10
C GLY A 165 27.85 -33.33 -30.85
N GLY A 166 28.17 -32.73 -29.70
CA GLY A 166 27.45 -32.93 -28.43
C GLY A 166 27.97 -34.10 -27.59
N ARG A 167 28.96 -34.85 -28.08
CA ARG A 167 29.58 -35.98 -27.36
C ARG A 167 30.47 -35.55 -26.18
N ARG A 168 30.79 -34.26 -26.09
CA ARG A 168 31.59 -33.63 -25.04
C ARG A 168 31.04 -32.23 -24.79
N LEU A 169 31.15 -31.75 -23.56
CA LEU A 169 30.86 -30.37 -23.16
C LEU A 169 32.18 -29.70 -22.76
N ILE A 170 32.36 -28.43 -23.11
CA ILE A 170 33.40 -27.57 -22.54
C ILE A 170 32.75 -26.50 -21.67
N GLY A 171 33.19 -26.40 -20.42
CA GLY A 171 32.76 -25.40 -19.46
C GLY A 171 33.88 -24.39 -19.24
N LEU A 172 33.64 -23.13 -19.57
CA LEU A 172 34.62 -22.05 -19.44
C LEU A 172 34.28 -21.12 -18.28
N THR A 173 35.29 -20.67 -17.54
CA THR A 173 35.16 -19.64 -16.50
C THR A 173 36.49 -18.94 -16.23
N SER A 174 36.51 -18.06 -15.22
CA SER A 174 37.72 -17.47 -14.66
C SER A 174 38.04 -18.01 -13.26
N ILE A 175 39.32 -18.32 -13.03
CA ILE A 175 39.91 -18.60 -11.71
C ILE A 175 40.92 -17.50 -11.37
N ARG A 176 41.34 -17.41 -10.10
CA ARG A 176 42.57 -16.67 -9.75
C ARG A 176 43.79 -17.40 -10.30
N ARG A 177 44.82 -16.66 -10.70
CA ARG A 177 46.10 -17.21 -11.16
C ARG A 177 46.66 -18.18 -10.11
N PRO A 178 47.00 -19.43 -10.45
CA PRO A 178 47.59 -20.38 -9.52
C PRO A 178 48.81 -19.80 -8.79
N GLY A 179 48.77 -19.84 -7.45
CA GLY A 179 49.81 -19.27 -6.57
C GLY A 179 49.62 -17.79 -6.18
N GLU A 180 48.72 -17.05 -6.83
CA GLU A 180 48.42 -15.66 -6.46
C GLU A 180 47.45 -15.61 -5.27
N THR A 181 47.84 -14.89 -4.21
CA THR A 181 47.14 -14.85 -2.92
C THR A 181 46.84 -13.42 -2.43
N LYS A 182 47.35 -12.39 -3.12
CA LYS A 182 47.26 -10.98 -2.73
C LYS A 182 46.38 -10.15 -3.66
N ASP A 183 46.47 -10.37 -4.98
CA ASP A 183 45.59 -9.71 -5.95
C ASP A 183 44.26 -10.49 -6.07
N PRO A 184 43.12 -9.98 -5.54
CA PRO A 184 41.84 -10.67 -5.62
C PRO A 184 41.21 -10.61 -7.01
N ARG A 185 41.78 -9.81 -7.94
CA ARG A 185 41.35 -9.63 -9.34
C ARG A 185 42.26 -10.35 -10.33
N SER A 186 43.18 -11.19 -9.86
CA SER A 186 44.21 -11.94 -10.62
C SER A 186 43.67 -13.00 -11.59
N ASN A 187 42.62 -12.66 -12.34
CA ASN A 187 41.81 -13.61 -13.06
C ASN A 187 42.52 -14.09 -14.34
N ILE A 188 42.40 -15.40 -14.59
CA ILE A 188 42.82 -16.07 -15.82
C ILE A 188 41.67 -16.95 -16.34
N ILE A 189 41.61 -17.17 -17.65
CA ILE A 189 40.56 -17.98 -18.29
C ILE A 189 40.95 -19.46 -18.25
N VAL A 190 40.00 -20.31 -17.86
CA VAL A 190 40.14 -21.77 -17.83
C VAL A 190 38.99 -22.48 -18.51
N GLN A 191 39.26 -23.71 -18.94
CA GLN A 191 38.32 -24.67 -19.49
C GLN A 191 38.38 -25.96 -18.68
N SER A 192 37.22 -26.55 -18.42
CA SER A 192 37.05 -27.92 -17.96
C SER A 192 36.16 -28.66 -18.96
N GLU A 193 36.24 -29.98 -18.99
CA GLU A 193 35.56 -30.82 -19.97
C GLU A 193 34.73 -31.90 -19.27
N SER A 194 33.53 -32.16 -19.82
CA SER A 194 32.61 -33.21 -19.35
C SER A 194 32.21 -34.12 -20.52
N THR A 195 32.06 -35.41 -20.24
CA THR A 195 31.62 -36.45 -21.20
C THR A 195 30.37 -37.20 -20.72
N ASP A 196 29.75 -36.76 -19.62
CA ASP A 196 28.59 -37.38 -18.95
C ASP A 196 27.41 -36.40 -18.82
N GLY A 197 27.33 -35.41 -19.71
CA GLY A 197 26.26 -34.41 -19.73
C GLY A 197 26.39 -33.30 -18.67
N GLY A 198 27.52 -33.20 -17.97
CA GLY A 198 27.79 -32.17 -16.98
C GLY A 198 27.73 -32.64 -15.52
N MET A 199 27.63 -33.95 -15.28
CA MET A 199 27.64 -34.55 -13.94
C MET A 199 29.04 -34.56 -13.30
N SER A 200 30.09 -34.78 -14.10
CA SER A 200 31.49 -34.64 -13.69
C SER A 200 32.33 -33.86 -14.70
N TRP A 201 33.43 -33.30 -14.22
CA TRP A 201 34.21 -32.26 -14.90
C TRP A 201 35.71 -32.48 -14.70
N SER A 202 36.50 -32.31 -15.76
CA SER A 202 37.96 -32.44 -15.69
C SER A 202 38.61 -31.37 -14.81
N ALA A 203 39.86 -31.61 -14.38
CA ALA A 203 40.71 -30.55 -13.84
C ALA A 203 40.84 -29.37 -14.83
N TRP A 204 41.07 -28.16 -14.30
CA TRP A 204 41.18 -26.95 -15.10
C TRP A 204 42.38 -26.96 -16.04
N ARG A 205 42.12 -26.66 -17.31
CA ARG A 205 43.12 -26.28 -18.31
C ARG A 205 43.11 -24.76 -18.48
N VAL A 206 44.25 -24.10 -18.24
CA VAL A 206 44.41 -22.66 -18.53
C VAL A 206 44.34 -22.43 -20.03
N LEU A 207 43.51 -21.47 -20.45
CA LEU A 207 43.41 -21.00 -21.83
C LEU A 207 44.18 -19.69 -22.05
N LEU A 208 44.01 -18.73 -21.14
CA LEU A 208 44.50 -17.37 -21.33
C LEU A 208 44.85 -16.69 -20.01
N ASP A 209 46.09 -16.21 -19.91
CA ASP A 209 46.56 -15.26 -18.91
C ASP A 209 47.12 -14.02 -19.65
N LEU A 210 46.67 -12.82 -19.27
CA LEU A 210 47.10 -11.55 -19.87
C LEU A 210 47.93 -10.68 -18.90
N GLY A 211 48.49 -11.27 -17.85
CA GLY A 211 49.32 -10.58 -16.87
C GLY A 211 48.53 -9.57 -16.04
N GLU A 212 48.51 -8.33 -16.50
CA GLU A 212 47.81 -7.22 -15.85
C GLU A 212 46.43 -6.91 -16.44
N MET A 213 46.09 -7.33 -17.66
CA MET A 213 44.75 -7.10 -18.26
C MET A 213 43.67 -8.10 -17.78
N LYS A 214 43.90 -8.75 -16.63
CA LYS A 214 43.02 -9.66 -15.84
C LYS A 214 41.74 -10.16 -16.58
N PRO A 215 41.84 -11.09 -17.54
CA PRO A 215 40.67 -11.53 -18.33
C PRO A 215 39.66 -12.29 -17.46
N CYS A 216 38.37 -12.10 -17.71
CA CYS A 216 37.29 -12.60 -16.87
C CYS A 216 36.04 -13.01 -17.67
N GLU A 217 35.15 -13.75 -17.02
CA GLU A 217 33.74 -13.97 -17.42
C GLU A 217 33.53 -14.34 -18.91
N PRO A 218 34.16 -15.44 -19.41
CA PRO A 218 34.11 -15.82 -20.83
C PRO A 218 32.71 -16.22 -21.30
N ALA A 219 32.32 -15.77 -22.49
CA ALA A 219 31.06 -16.11 -23.14
C ALA A 219 31.30 -16.72 -24.52
N VAL A 220 30.85 -17.96 -24.76
CA VAL A 220 31.14 -18.70 -26.01
C VAL A 220 29.90 -18.81 -26.90
N ILE A 221 30.04 -18.49 -28.19
CA ILE A 221 29.06 -18.81 -29.22
C ILE A 221 29.74 -19.46 -30.43
N ARG A 222 29.00 -20.31 -31.14
CA ARG A 222 29.47 -20.93 -32.39
C ARG A 222 29.21 -20.00 -33.58
N SER A 223 30.07 -20.04 -34.58
CA SER A 223 29.91 -19.35 -35.87
C SER A 223 28.64 -19.80 -36.63
N PRO A 224 28.09 -18.98 -37.55
CA PRO A 224 26.87 -19.32 -38.29
C PRO A 224 27.00 -20.58 -39.17
N ASP A 225 28.21 -20.91 -39.62
CA ASP A 225 28.48 -22.13 -40.41
C ASP A 225 28.81 -23.37 -39.54
N GLY A 226 28.81 -23.20 -38.22
CA GLY A 226 29.05 -24.24 -37.23
C GLY A 226 30.53 -24.56 -36.93
N LYS A 227 31.50 -24.09 -37.72
CA LYS A 227 32.88 -24.64 -37.70
C LYS A 227 33.78 -24.05 -36.62
N GLN A 228 33.69 -22.75 -36.41
CA GLN A 228 34.51 -22.01 -35.45
C GLN A 228 33.70 -21.69 -34.17
N LEU A 229 34.35 -21.71 -33.00
CA LEU A 229 33.86 -21.13 -31.74
C LEU A 229 34.46 -19.74 -31.54
N LEU A 230 33.67 -18.79 -31.06
CA LEU A 230 34.05 -17.44 -30.66
C LEU A 230 33.83 -17.27 -29.15
N CYS A 231 34.88 -16.94 -28.43
CA CYS A 231 34.84 -16.64 -27.00
C CYS A 231 35.05 -15.14 -26.78
N LEU A 232 34.01 -14.46 -26.29
CA LEU A 232 34.03 -13.07 -25.85
C LEU A 232 34.56 -13.01 -24.40
N LEU A 233 35.34 -11.98 -24.06
CA LEU A 233 36.09 -11.88 -22.81
C LEU A 233 35.99 -10.47 -22.21
N ARG A 234 35.66 -10.40 -20.91
CA ARG A 234 35.71 -9.16 -20.15
C ARG A 234 37.16 -8.83 -19.74
N GLU A 235 37.55 -7.57 -19.85
CA GLU A 235 38.75 -7.02 -19.20
C GLU A 235 38.32 -6.52 -17.80
N ASN A 236 38.78 -7.17 -16.72
CA ASN A 236 38.24 -6.94 -15.37
C ASN A 236 38.69 -5.62 -14.72
N ILE A 237 39.86 -5.08 -15.09
CA ILE A 237 40.37 -3.80 -14.58
C ILE A 237 40.05 -2.61 -15.50
N ARG A 238 39.66 -2.87 -16.76
CA ARG A 238 39.26 -1.88 -17.77
C ARG A 238 40.37 -0.86 -18.11
N SER A 239 41.60 -1.34 -18.10
CA SER A 239 42.79 -0.68 -18.65
C SER A 239 42.82 -0.70 -20.17
N ALA A 240 42.19 -1.71 -20.77
CA ALA A 240 41.96 -1.85 -22.21
C ALA A 240 40.47 -2.17 -22.50
N GLY A 241 40.12 -2.20 -23.78
CA GLY A 241 38.82 -2.71 -24.23
C GLY A 241 38.66 -4.21 -23.99
N SER A 242 37.42 -4.69 -24.02
CA SER A 242 37.11 -6.13 -23.93
C SER A 242 37.75 -6.92 -25.07
N HIS A 243 37.93 -8.23 -24.90
CA HIS A 243 38.69 -9.08 -25.81
C HIS A 243 37.87 -10.21 -26.42
N PHE A 244 38.39 -10.87 -27.45
CA PHE A 244 37.88 -12.15 -27.93
C PHE A 244 39.00 -13.09 -28.38
N MET A 245 38.69 -14.38 -28.47
CA MET A 245 39.53 -15.42 -29.07
C MET A 245 38.64 -16.46 -29.79
N THR A 246 39.23 -17.23 -30.71
CA THR A 246 38.50 -18.20 -31.57
C THR A 246 39.08 -19.60 -31.47
N SER A 247 38.32 -20.64 -31.83
CA SER A 247 38.79 -22.03 -31.90
C SER A 247 38.15 -22.76 -33.09
N ASP A 248 38.98 -23.34 -33.95
CA ASP A 248 38.58 -24.06 -35.17
C ASP A 248 38.54 -25.60 -34.99
N ASP A 249 38.78 -26.09 -33.77
CA ASP A 249 39.05 -27.50 -33.48
C ASP A 249 38.20 -28.06 -32.31
N GLU A 250 37.01 -27.49 -32.13
CA GLU A 250 36.04 -27.83 -31.06
C GLU A 250 36.61 -27.57 -29.65
N GLY A 251 37.29 -26.44 -29.48
CA GLY A 251 37.82 -25.98 -28.19
C GLY A 251 39.08 -26.72 -27.72
N ARG A 252 39.82 -27.38 -28.62
CA ARG A 252 41.09 -28.06 -28.26
C ARG A 252 42.25 -27.08 -28.22
N THR A 253 42.32 -26.14 -29.15
CA THR A 253 43.22 -24.98 -29.14
C THR A 253 42.41 -23.70 -29.31
N TRP A 254 43.01 -22.58 -28.90
CA TRP A 254 42.41 -21.25 -29.02
C TRP A 254 43.41 -20.30 -29.66
N SER A 255 42.92 -19.40 -30.52
CA SER A 255 43.70 -18.37 -31.19
C SER A 255 44.28 -17.38 -30.18
N LYS A 256 45.30 -16.62 -30.59
CA LYS A 256 45.71 -15.44 -29.82
C LYS A 256 44.49 -14.50 -29.64
N HIS A 257 44.35 -13.92 -28.45
CA HIS A 257 43.32 -12.92 -28.17
C HIS A 257 43.49 -11.67 -29.06
N GLN A 258 42.36 -11.06 -29.38
CA GLN A 258 42.23 -9.78 -30.08
C GLN A 258 41.32 -8.85 -29.26
N THR A 259 41.33 -7.55 -29.54
CA THR A 259 40.41 -6.60 -28.89
C THR A 259 39.07 -6.60 -29.63
N LEU A 260 37.97 -6.57 -28.89
CA LEU A 260 36.63 -6.40 -29.45
C LEU A 260 36.45 -5.00 -30.06
N PRO A 261 35.51 -4.84 -31.02
CA PRO A 261 35.07 -3.51 -31.46
C PRO A 261 34.63 -2.64 -30.26
N PRO A 262 34.96 -1.32 -30.25
CA PRO A 262 34.52 -0.37 -29.21
C PRO A 262 33.03 -0.42 -28.87
N GLY A 263 32.16 -0.71 -29.83
CA GLY A 263 30.73 -0.95 -29.63
C GLY A 263 30.42 -2.03 -28.58
N LEU A 264 31.29 -3.05 -28.45
CA LEU A 264 31.18 -4.21 -27.55
C LEU A 264 32.03 -4.11 -26.27
N TRP A 265 32.67 -2.95 -25.98
CA TRP A 265 33.46 -2.80 -24.75
C TRP A 265 32.57 -2.75 -23.51
N GLY A 266 32.75 -3.72 -22.61
CA GLY A 266 31.90 -3.91 -21.46
C GLY A 266 32.10 -5.24 -20.73
N ASP A 267 31.21 -5.49 -19.78
CA ASP A 267 31.31 -6.60 -18.84
C ASP A 267 30.19 -7.64 -19.06
N ARG A 268 30.56 -8.93 -18.95
CA ARG A 268 29.66 -10.09 -18.91
C ARG A 268 28.73 -10.18 -20.13
N HIS A 269 29.31 -10.39 -21.31
CA HIS A 269 28.58 -10.62 -22.56
C HIS A 269 27.70 -11.87 -22.53
N MET A 270 26.53 -11.79 -23.17
CA MET A 270 25.64 -12.92 -23.43
C MET A 270 25.16 -12.88 -24.89
N PRO A 271 25.78 -13.66 -25.80
CA PRO A 271 25.45 -13.69 -27.22
C PRO A 271 24.31 -14.67 -27.56
N ARG A 272 23.39 -14.27 -28.45
CA ARG A 272 22.39 -15.13 -29.11
C ARG A 272 22.18 -14.66 -30.56
N TYR A 273 21.95 -15.59 -31.49
CA TYR A 273 21.55 -15.23 -32.85
C TYR A 273 20.05 -14.95 -32.95
N ALA A 274 19.68 -14.02 -33.82
CA ALA A 274 18.32 -13.84 -34.35
C ALA A 274 18.08 -14.76 -35.56
N ALA A 275 16.81 -14.91 -35.96
CA ALA A 275 16.40 -15.76 -37.08
C ALA A 275 16.90 -15.26 -38.46
N ASP A 276 17.33 -14.00 -38.57
CA ASP A 276 17.92 -13.37 -39.77
C ASP A 276 19.46 -13.50 -39.83
N GLY A 277 20.05 -14.29 -38.93
CA GLY A 277 21.49 -14.51 -38.84
C GLY A 277 22.29 -13.39 -38.15
N ARG A 278 21.63 -12.34 -37.65
CA ARG A 278 22.31 -11.33 -36.82
C ARG A 278 22.62 -11.85 -35.43
N LEU A 279 23.68 -11.31 -34.86
CA LEU A 279 24.17 -11.61 -33.53
C LEU A 279 23.77 -10.48 -32.58
N VAL A 280 22.99 -10.83 -31.55
CA VAL A 280 22.59 -9.93 -30.47
C VAL A 280 23.41 -10.28 -29.22
N VAL A 281 24.11 -9.30 -28.65
CA VAL A 281 24.97 -9.50 -27.47
C VAL A 281 24.51 -8.57 -26.36
N CYS A 282 23.94 -9.11 -25.29
CA CYS A 282 23.61 -8.32 -24.09
C CYS A 282 24.81 -8.21 -23.14
N PHE A 283 25.02 -7.05 -22.52
CA PHE A 283 26.12 -6.80 -21.57
C PHE A 283 25.90 -5.50 -20.77
N ARG A 284 26.77 -5.23 -19.79
CA ARG A 284 26.92 -3.91 -19.18
C ARG A 284 27.94 -3.09 -19.99
N ASP A 285 27.50 -2.02 -20.63
CA ASP A 285 28.39 -1.16 -21.43
C ASP A 285 29.42 -0.44 -20.54
N MET A 286 30.70 -0.50 -20.91
CA MET A 286 31.77 0.26 -20.26
C MET A 286 32.62 1.04 -21.28
N GLY A 287 32.19 1.10 -22.54
CA GLY A 287 32.83 1.87 -23.61
C GLY A 287 32.71 3.38 -23.43
N SER A 288 33.24 4.15 -24.38
CA SER A 288 33.34 5.61 -24.29
C SER A 288 32.03 6.39 -24.52
N ASN A 289 30.95 5.72 -24.96
CA ASN A 289 29.68 6.39 -25.24
C ASN A 289 28.94 6.74 -23.93
N LYS A 290 28.95 8.04 -23.59
CA LYS A 290 28.33 8.59 -22.36
C LYS A 290 26.83 8.34 -22.21
N THR A 291 26.10 8.02 -23.28
CA THR A 291 24.64 7.78 -23.23
C THR A 291 24.28 6.37 -22.76
N THR A 292 25.21 5.42 -22.91
CA THR A 292 25.06 3.99 -22.61
C THR A 292 26.01 3.48 -21.53
N HIS A 293 27.14 4.14 -21.29
CA HIS A 293 28.14 3.75 -20.29
C HIS A 293 27.54 3.52 -18.89
N GLY A 294 27.82 2.35 -18.31
CA GLY A 294 27.30 1.93 -17.01
C GLY A 294 25.83 1.47 -17.03
N HIS A 295 25.22 1.30 -18.20
CA HIS A 295 23.85 0.80 -18.34
C HIS A 295 23.79 -0.59 -18.98
N PHE A 296 22.62 -1.20 -18.92
CA PHE A 296 22.38 -2.50 -19.54
C PHE A 296 21.96 -2.32 -21.00
N VAL A 297 22.69 -2.97 -21.90
CA VAL A 297 22.55 -2.79 -23.35
C VAL A 297 22.52 -4.12 -24.09
N ALA A 298 22.01 -4.09 -25.31
CA ALA A 298 22.36 -5.06 -26.35
C ALA A 298 23.16 -4.37 -27.45
N TRP A 299 24.11 -5.07 -28.05
CA TRP A 299 24.72 -4.75 -29.35
C TRP A 299 24.10 -5.65 -30.41
N VAL A 300 23.88 -5.10 -31.60
CA VAL A 300 23.36 -5.80 -32.78
C VAL A 300 24.38 -5.67 -33.90
N GLY A 301 24.72 -6.78 -34.53
CA GLY A 301 25.64 -6.86 -35.65
C GLY A 301 25.73 -8.30 -36.15
N ARG A 302 26.90 -8.71 -36.67
CA ARG A 302 27.12 -10.06 -37.22
C ARG A 302 28.40 -10.68 -36.67
N TYR A 303 28.52 -12.00 -36.81
CA TYR A 303 29.71 -12.74 -36.38
C TYR A 303 30.97 -12.19 -37.06
N GLU A 304 30.84 -11.89 -38.35
CA GLU A 304 31.87 -11.37 -39.23
C GLU A 304 32.37 -9.98 -38.78
N ASP A 305 31.54 -9.18 -38.09
CA ASP A 305 31.94 -7.86 -37.60
C ASP A 305 32.95 -8.01 -36.48
N ILE A 306 32.72 -8.93 -35.54
CA ILE A 306 33.62 -9.20 -34.41
C ILE A 306 34.98 -9.69 -34.93
N VAL A 307 35.00 -10.73 -35.78
CA VAL A 307 36.26 -11.30 -36.28
C VAL A 307 36.99 -10.40 -37.30
N SER A 308 36.31 -9.40 -37.87
CA SER A 308 36.92 -8.38 -38.76
C SER A 308 37.20 -7.04 -38.08
N GLY A 309 36.86 -6.87 -36.79
CA GLY A 309 37.05 -5.61 -36.06
C GLY A 309 36.12 -4.44 -36.48
N ARG A 310 34.92 -4.72 -36.99
CA ARG A 310 33.90 -3.70 -37.35
C ARG A 310 32.96 -3.44 -36.18
N GLU A 311 32.42 -2.21 -36.09
CA GLU A 311 31.62 -1.75 -34.95
C GLU A 311 30.24 -2.42 -34.80
N GLY A 312 29.73 -3.13 -35.81
CA GLY A 312 28.39 -3.74 -35.83
C GLY A 312 27.36 -2.89 -36.59
N GLU A 313 26.07 -3.18 -36.36
CA GLU A 313 24.94 -2.43 -36.95
C GLU A 313 24.51 -1.30 -35.99
N TYR A 314 24.13 -1.60 -34.73
CA TYR A 314 23.74 -0.59 -33.73
C TYR A 314 23.81 -1.11 -32.28
N LYS A 315 23.62 -0.22 -31.29
CA LYS A 315 23.36 -0.55 -29.88
C LYS A 315 21.93 -0.23 -29.48
N ILE A 316 21.41 -1.00 -28.53
CA ILE A 316 20.12 -0.83 -27.88
C ILE A 316 20.37 -0.61 -26.39
N LYS A 317 19.98 0.54 -25.84
CA LYS A 317 19.98 0.77 -24.39
C LYS A 317 18.69 0.21 -23.81
N LEU A 318 18.78 -1.00 -23.25
CA LEU A 318 17.64 -1.78 -22.79
C LEU A 318 17.08 -1.29 -21.45
N LEU A 319 17.95 -0.81 -20.56
CA LEU A 319 17.61 -0.51 -19.17
C LEU A 319 18.63 0.45 -18.55
N HIS A 320 18.13 1.56 -17.99
CA HIS A 320 18.96 2.60 -17.38
C HIS A 320 19.23 2.29 -15.91
N SER A 321 20.44 2.59 -15.44
CA SER A 321 20.88 2.28 -14.07
C SER A 321 20.99 3.56 -13.25
N HIS A 322 20.16 3.68 -12.21
CA HIS A 322 20.19 4.81 -11.27
C HIS A 322 21.24 4.63 -10.14
N LYS A 323 22.15 3.64 -10.25
CA LYS A 323 23.24 3.35 -9.29
C LYS A 323 24.60 3.19 -9.99
N GLY A 324 24.85 4.04 -10.99
CA GLY A 324 26.04 3.93 -11.84
C GLY A 324 26.12 2.58 -12.54
N SER A 325 27.32 2.00 -12.65
CA SER A 325 27.58 0.73 -13.33
C SER A 325 27.19 -0.54 -12.53
N ASP A 326 26.39 -0.42 -11.46
CA ASP A 326 25.91 -1.57 -10.69
C ASP A 326 24.71 -2.28 -11.35
N CYS A 327 24.96 -2.88 -12.52
CA CYS A 327 23.99 -3.67 -13.28
C CYS A 327 24.65 -4.79 -14.09
N GLY A 328 23.87 -5.59 -14.83
CA GLY A 328 24.38 -6.60 -15.75
C GLY A 328 24.20 -8.02 -15.21
N TYR A 329 25.14 -8.90 -15.59
CA TYR A 329 24.97 -10.35 -15.54
C TYR A 329 23.73 -10.81 -16.31
N PRO A 330 23.73 -10.64 -17.65
CA PRO A 330 22.61 -11.00 -18.50
C PRO A 330 22.27 -12.49 -18.52
N GLY A 331 20.96 -12.76 -18.45
CA GLY A 331 20.31 -13.79 -19.24
C GLY A 331 19.77 -13.19 -20.55
N LEU A 332 19.76 -13.94 -21.65
CA LEU A 332 19.20 -13.50 -22.92
C LEU A 332 18.54 -14.68 -23.62
N GLU A 333 17.21 -14.69 -23.68
CA GLU A 333 16.46 -15.71 -24.42
C GLU A 333 15.89 -15.14 -25.73
N LEU A 334 15.57 -16.02 -26.67
CA LEU A 334 14.87 -15.71 -27.92
C LEU A 334 13.65 -16.63 -28.04
N LEU A 335 12.46 -16.04 -28.10
CA LEU A 335 11.19 -16.76 -28.25
C LEU A 335 10.93 -17.12 -29.72
N PRO A 336 10.06 -18.11 -30.01
CA PRO A 336 9.71 -18.51 -31.38
C PRO A 336 9.07 -17.41 -32.25
N ASP A 337 8.54 -16.35 -31.63
CA ASP A 337 7.96 -15.19 -32.32
C ASP A 337 9.00 -14.11 -32.71
N GLY A 338 10.29 -14.33 -32.40
CA GLY A 338 11.37 -13.37 -32.64
C GLY A 338 11.61 -12.38 -31.49
N THR A 339 10.88 -12.48 -30.37
CA THR A 339 11.09 -11.64 -29.19
C THR A 339 12.33 -12.10 -28.41
N PHE A 340 13.30 -11.21 -28.27
CA PHE A 340 14.35 -11.31 -27.25
C PHE A 340 13.82 -10.93 -25.87
N VAL A 341 14.23 -11.69 -24.85
CA VAL A 341 13.96 -11.43 -23.44
C VAL A 341 15.30 -11.29 -22.71
N ALA A 342 15.75 -10.05 -22.52
CA ALA A 342 17.04 -9.71 -21.95
C ALA A 342 16.90 -9.38 -20.46
N THR A 343 17.39 -10.27 -19.60
CA THR A 343 17.23 -10.22 -18.13
C THR A 343 18.52 -9.79 -17.46
N THR A 344 18.46 -8.89 -16.49
CA THR A 344 19.62 -8.33 -15.78
C THR A 344 19.28 -8.06 -14.31
N TYR A 345 20.28 -7.83 -13.46
CA TYR A 345 20.06 -7.05 -12.24
C TYR A 345 20.40 -5.58 -12.49
N ILE A 346 19.67 -4.65 -11.87
CA ILE A 346 19.89 -3.20 -12.01
C ILE A 346 19.21 -2.40 -10.89
N LYS A 347 19.72 -1.22 -10.50
CA LYS A 347 18.91 -0.23 -9.77
C LYS A 347 17.96 0.43 -10.76
N TYR A 348 16.83 -0.24 -10.95
CA TYR A 348 15.85 -0.05 -12.02
C TYR A 348 15.13 1.31 -12.01
N ARG A 349 15.00 1.94 -10.85
CA ARG A 349 14.30 3.23 -10.65
C ARG A 349 15.01 4.07 -9.58
N PRO A 350 14.81 5.40 -9.53
CA PRO A 350 15.23 6.23 -8.38
C PRO A 350 14.45 5.82 -7.12
N GLY A 351 15.04 6.05 -5.95
CA GLY A 351 14.47 5.68 -4.63
C GLY A 351 15.51 5.01 -3.74
N ALA A 352 15.16 4.69 -2.50
CA ALA A 352 16.08 4.09 -1.52
C ALA A 352 16.31 2.56 -1.71
N GLU A 353 15.50 1.91 -2.53
CA GLU A 353 15.53 0.46 -2.75
C GLU A 353 16.85 0.00 -3.37
N GLN A 354 17.26 -1.24 -3.12
CA GLN A 354 18.38 -1.87 -3.78
C GLN A 354 18.02 -2.37 -5.19
N ASN A 355 18.97 -3.06 -5.80
CA ASN A 355 18.88 -3.52 -7.17
C ASN A 355 17.82 -4.62 -7.32
N SER A 356 17.17 -4.65 -8.48
CA SER A 356 16.06 -5.54 -8.84
C SER A 356 16.48 -6.43 -10.02
N VAL A 357 15.92 -7.65 -10.11
CA VAL A 357 16.05 -8.48 -11.31
C VAL A 357 14.88 -8.17 -12.26
N VAL A 358 15.22 -7.72 -13.46
CA VAL A 358 14.28 -7.14 -14.44
C VAL A 358 14.65 -7.61 -15.84
N SER A 359 13.64 -7.87 -16.68
CA SER A 359 13.81 -8.27 -18.08
C SER A 359 13.17 -7.29 -19.06
N THR A 360 13.91 -6.86 -20.08
CA THR A 360 13.40 -6.07 -21.21
C THR A 360 13.06 -6.98 -22.38
N ARG A 361 11.86 -6.84 -22.95
CA ARG A 361 11.39 -7.55 -24.14
C ARG A 361 11.60 -6.69 -25.39
N PHE A 362 12.06 -7.26 -26.51
CA PHE A 362 12.16 -6.55 -27.79
C PHE A 362 12.24 -7.51 -28.99
N THR A 363 11.72 -7.13 -30.15
CA THR A 363 12.10 -7.77 -31.44
C THR A 363 13.14 -6.93 -32.16
N LEU A 364 13.94 -7.53 -33.07
CA LEU A 364 14.81 -6.73 -33.95
C LEU A 364 14.03 -5.91 -34.98
N ALA A 365 12.82 -6.33 -35.38
CA ALA A 365 11.99 -5.54 -36.29
C ALA A 365 11.57 -4.19 -35.68
N GLU A 366 11.21 -4.18 -34.39
CA GLU A 366 10.98 -2.94 -33.63
C GLU A 366 12.24 -2.07 -33.59
N THR A 367 13.40 -2.67 -33.30
CA THR A 367 14.64 -1.89 -33.11
C THR A 367 15.30 -1.48 -34.40
N ASP A 368 15.07 -2.18 -35.52
CA ASP A 368 15.46 -1.76 -36.87
C ASP A 368 14.59 -0.60 -37.36
N HIS A 369 13.29 -0.61 -37.05
CA HIS A 369 12.44 0.53 -37.34
C HIS A 369 12.83 1.72 -36.47
N ALA A 370 13.05 1.50 -35.17
CA ALA A 370 13.52 2.54 -34.26
C ALA A 370 14.95 3.02 -34.57
N GLU A 371 15.83 2.19 -35.14
CA GLU A 371 17.17 2.59 -35.59
C GLU A 371 17.10 3.43 -36.86
N LYS A 372 16.36 3.00 -37.88
CA LYS A 372 16.17 3.79 -39.11
C LYS A 372 15.47 5.11 -38.81
N THR A 373 14.43 5.07 -37.97
CA THR A 373 13.79 6.27 -37.45
C THR A 373 14.72 7.06 -36.54
N ALA A 374 15.68 6.47 -35.80
CA ALA A 374 16.70 7.20 -35.06
C ALA A 374 17.76 7.86 -35.96
N GLY A 375 18.12 7.25 -37.10
CA GLY A 375 18.92 7.89 -38.14
C GLY A 375 18.19 9.08 -38.76
N GLU A 376 16.89 8.95 -39.02
CA GLU A 376 16.03 10.06 -39.47
C GLU A 376 15.74 11.10 -38.37
N THR A 377 15.66 10.72 -37.09
CA THR A 377 15.43 11.64 -35.96
C THR A 377 16.70 12.16 -35.30
N ALA A 378 17.89 11.68 -35.69
CA ALA A 378 19.15 12.40 -35.47
C ALA A 378 19.11 13.79 -36.13
N ALA A 379 18.22 13.99 -37.11
CA ALA A 379 17.88 15.27 -37.71
C ALA A 379 16.52 15.86 -37.27
N ARG A 380 15.79 15.26 -36.30
CA ARG A 380 14.59 15.90 -35.71
C ARG A 380 14.95 16.78 -34.50
N LYS A 381 15.69 17.83 -34.84
CA LYS A 381 15.48 19.16 -34.27
C LYS A 381 13.97 19.46 -34.27
N ALA A 382 13.44 20.17 -33.27
CA ALA A 382 12.09 20.71 -33.39
C ALA A 382 12.00 21.56 -34.67
N ALA A 383 10.96 21.35 -35.48
CA ALA A 383 10.91 21.93 -36.83
C ALA A 383 11.09 23.45 -36.80
N GLY A 384 11.92 23.97 -37.72
CA GLY A 384 12.33 25.38 -37.74
C GLY A 384 13.07 25.91 -36.50
N ILE A 385 12.60 27.04 -35.98
CA ILE A 385 13.16 27.83 -34.88
C ILE A 385 12.23 27.71 -33.67
N VAL A 386 12.79 27.44 -32.49
CA VAL A 386 12.05 27.49 -31.21
C VAL A 386 12.74 28.48 -30.28
N LEU A 387 11.95 29.32 -29.62
CA LEU A 387 12.36 30.33 -28.64
C LEU A 387 11.57 30.10 -27.34
N ASP A 388 12.29 30.10 -26.22
CA ASP A 388 11.74 29.99 -24.86
C ASP A 388 11.14 31.33 -24.38
N ASP A 389 10.35 31.35 -23.30
CA ASP A 389 9.76 32.59 -22.79
C ASP A 389 10.82 33.63 -22.38
N ASP A 390 11.98 33.18 -21.89
CA ASP A 390 13.17 33.98 -21.57
C ASP A 390 13.82 34.65 -22.80
N ALA A 391 13.47 34.26 -24.02
CA ALA A 391 13.99 34.86 -25.25
C ALA A 391 13.19 36.09 -25.74
N ALA A 392 12.15 36.52 -25.01
CA ALA A 392 11.34 37.69 -25.34
C ALA A 392 11.74 38.95 -24.53
N GLU A 393 11.65 40.10 -25.18
CA GLU A 393 11.72 41.42 -24.54
C GLU A 393 10.36 41.77 -23.91
N TYR A 394 10.34 42.01 -22.60
CA TYR A 394 9.11 42.25 -21.84
C TYR A 394 8.88 43.73 -21.53
N THR A 395 7.71 44.25 -21.91
CA THR A 395 7.19 45.55 -21.51
C THR A 395 5.98 45.37 -20.59
N GLY A 396 5.91 46.13 -19.50
CA GLY A 396 4.87 45.97 -18.48
C GLY A 396 5.23 44.90 -17.44
N ILE A 397 4.26 44.51 -16.61
CA ILE A 397 4.47 43.52 -15.54
C ILE A 397 4.09 42.14 -16.03
N TRP A 398 5.05 41.22 -16.03
CA TRP A 398 4.85 39.80 -16.27
C TRP A 398 5.29 39.00 -15.06
N LYS A 399 4.59 37.90 -14.76
CA LYS A 399 4.90 36.96 -13.69
C LYS A 399 5.23 35.59 -14.25
N THR A 400 6.41 35.09 -13.93
CA THR A 400 6.84 33.71 -14.16
C THR A 400 6.04 32.74 -13.29
N SER A 401 5.71 31.56 -13.81
CA SER A 401 5.04 30.47 -13.10
C SER A 401 5.38 29.10 -13.68
N ASP A 402 5.32 28.10 -12.81
CA ASP A 402 5.64 26.68 -12.96
C ASP A 402 4.41 25.78 -12.72
N LYS A 403 3.26 26.36 -12.38
CA LYS A 403 2.06 25.67 -11.86
C LYS A 403 1.31 24.79 -12.87
N LEU A 404 1.71 24.88 -14.14
CA LEU A 404 1.29 24.02 -15.25
C LEU A 404 2.57 23.72 -16.04
N THR A 405 2.75 22.48 -16.47
CA THR A 405 3.97 22.01 -17.13
C THR A 405 4.21 22.74 -18.46
N PRO A 406 5.31 23.52 -18.60
CA PRO A 406 5.63 24.24 -19.84
C PRO A 406 5.77 23.32 -21.06
N LEU A 407 5.60 23.87 -22.26
CA LEU A 407 5.91 23.18 -23.53
C LEU A 407 7.38 23.36 -23.91
N VAL A 408 7.94 24.53 -23.58
CA VAL A 408 9.37 24.87 -23.71
C VAL A 408 9.86 25.44 -22.38
N GLY A 409 11.17 25.34 -22.13
CA GLY A 409 11.80 25.94 -20.95
C GLY A 409 11.49 25.26 -19.63
N ALA A 410 11.69 26.02 -18.54
CA ALA A 410 11.44 25.58 -17.16
C ALA A 410 10.24 26.28 -16.50
N SER A 411 9.66 27.29 -17.16
CA SER A 411 8.55 28.10 -16.67
C SER A 411 7.86 28.84 -17.81
N TYR A 412 6.69 29.42 -17.55
CA TYR A 412 5.98 30.33 -18.45
C TYR A 412 5.67 31.67 -17.77
N ARG A 413 5.37 32.72 -18.55
CA ARG A 413 4.99 34.05 -18.03
C ARG A 413 3.54 34.41 -18.31
N HIS A 414 2.95 35.20 -17.41
CA HIS A 414 1.58 35.73 -17.55
C HIS A 414 1.44 37.19 -17.13
N ASP A 415 0.45 37.89 -17.69
CA ASP A 415 0.28 39.36 -17.69
C ASP A 415 -0.13 40.05 -16.36
N ASP A 416 -0.13 39.32 -15.24
CA ASP A 416 -0.61 39.77 -13.92
C ASP A 416 -1.85 40.72 -13.95
N ARG A 417 -2.91 40.26 -14.62
CA ARG A 417 -4.22 40.89 -14.86
C ARG A 417 -4.76 41.92 -13.84
N PRO A 418 -4.59 41.82 -12.50
CA PRO A 418 -5.07 42.84 -11.55
C PRO A 418 -4.54 44.27 -11.77
N LYS A 419 -3.54 44.51 -12.62
CA LYS A 419 -3.07 45.86 -12.98
C LYS A 419 -3.41 46.18 -14.44
N LYS A 420 -4.11 47.31 -14.67
CA LYS A 420 -4.49 47.81 -16.02
C LYS A 420 -3.31 48.39 -16.82
N SER A 421 -2.10 47.88 -16.65
CA SER A 421 -0.97 48.19 -17.52
C SER A 421 -1.12 47.39 -18.82
N ALA A 422 -1.04 48.06 -19.97
CA ALA A 422 -0.81 47.36 -21.22
C ALA A 422 0.57 46.68 -21.14
N VAL A 423 0.61 45.37 -21.40
CA VAL A 423 1.85 44.59 -21.42
C VAL A 423 2.11 44.04 -22.82
N VAL A 424 3.39 43.86 -23.14
CA VAL A 424 3.86 43.23 -24.39
C VAL A 424 4.99 42.26 -24.06
N ALA A 425 4.98 41.09 -24.69
CA ALA A 425 6.11 40.18 -24.78
C ALA A 425 6.54 40.13 -26.26
N LYS A 426 7.79 40.47 -26.55
CA LYS A 426 8.28 40.67 -27.91
C LYS A 426 9.41 39.71 -28.25
N PHE A 427 9.17 38.81 -29.17
CA PHE A 427 10.20 37.96 -29.76
C PHE A 427 10.81 38.64 -31.00
N THR A 428 12.12 38.53 -31.13
CA THR A 428 12.90 38.97 -32.30
C THR A 428 13.70 37.77 -32.83
N PRO A 429 13.06 36.83 -33.58
CA PRO A 429 13.71 35.61 -34.06
C PRO A 429 14.86 35.89 -35.01
N ASP A 430 15.89 35.04 -34.98
CA ASP A 430 17.02 35.10 -35.90
C ASP A 430 16.77 34.15 -37.08
N ILE A 431 16.34 34.70 -38.22
CA ILE A 431 15.83 33.94 -39.36
C ILE A 431 17.02 33.40 -40.19
N PRO A 432 17.16 32.08 -40.43
CA PRO A 432 18.38 31.53 -41.04
C PRO A 432 18.49 31.77 -42.56
N ALA A 433 17.36 31.91 -43.26
CA ALA A 433 17.24 32.15 -44.69
C ALA A 433 15.92 32.87 -45.02
N ASP A 434 15.90 33.63 -46.11
CA ASP A 434 14.70 34.29 -46.62
C ASP A 434 13.63 33.26 -47.00
N GLY A 435 12.37 33.46 -46.58
CA GLY A 435 11.26 32.56 -46.93
C GLY A 435 10.04 32.70 -46.03
N ASN A 436 9.01 31.89 -46.31
CA ASN A 436 7.79 31.84 -45.51
C ASN A 436 7.97 30.92 -44.30
N TYR A 437 7.54 31.39 -43.13
CA TYR A 437 7.49 30.60 -41.89
C TYR A 437 6.09 30.63 -41.28
N GLU A 438 5.57 29.45 -40.94
CA GLU A 438 4.42 29.29 -40.06
C GLU A 438 4.81 29.72 -38.63
N VAL A 439 4.15 30.75 -38.11
CA VAL A 439 4.36 31.25 -36.75
C VAL A 439 3.38 30.55 -35.80
N ARG A 440 3.88 30.11 -34.65
CA ARG A 440 3.13 29.37 -33.62
C ARG A 440 3.44 29.94 -32.24
N LEU A 441 2.43 30.41 -31.51
CA LEU A 441 2.59 30.83 -30.11
C LEU A 441 2.46 29.61 -29.18
N LEU A 442 3.41 29.43 -28.27
CA LEU A 442 3.35 28.40 -27.23
C LEU A 442 2.79 29.03 -25.94
N TYR A 443 1.83 28.36 -25.31
CA TYR A 443 1.13 28.88 -24.12
C TYR A 443 0.49 27.80 -23.25
N MET A 444 0.39 28.05 -21.94
CA MET A 444 -0.33 27.20 -21.00
C MET A 444 -1.84 27.46 -21.00
N HIS A 445 -2.60 26.57 -21.65
CA HIS A 445 -4.06 26.66 -21.69
C HIS A 445 -4.73 26.44 -20.33
N ALA A 446 -5.78 27.22 -20.04
CA ALA A 446 -6.64 27.07 -18.86
C ALA A 446 -7.95 27.86 -19.04
N THR A 447 -8.99 27.55 -18.26
CA THR A 447 -10.31 28.22 -18.35
C THR A 447 -10.28 29.72 -17.99
N ASN A 448 -9.21 30.21 -17.35
CA ASN A 448 -9.04 31.63 -16.97
C ASN A 448 -8.17 32.44 -17.93
N ARG A 449 -7.71 31.86 -19.04
CA ARG A 449 -6.90 32.56 -20.06
C ARG A 449 -7.75 33.44 -20.96
N ALA A 450 -7.10 34.30 -21.74
CA ALA A 450 -7.76 35.13 -22.74
C ALA A 450 -8.25 34.27 -23.94
N GLN A 451 -9.47 34.51 -24.41
CA GLN A 451 -9.96 34.00 -25.70
C GLN A 451 -9.47 34.83 -26.89
N ASN A 452 -8.97 36.04 -26.61
CA ASN A 452 -8.62 37.06 -27.58
C ASN A 452 -7.26 37.71 -27.26
N ALA A 453 -6.26 36.91 -26.86
CA ALA A 453 -4.89 37.40 -26.73
C ALA A 453 -4.45 37.99 -28.08
N THR A 454 -3.88 39.20 -28.09
CA THR A 454 -3.59 39.93 -29.33
C THR A 454 -2.12 39.78 -29.70
N ILE A 455 -1.84 39.15 -30.84
CA ILE A 455 -0.49 38.92 -31.34
C ILE A 455 -0.30 39.76 -32.61
N THR A 456 0.72 40.62 -32.62
CA THR A 456 1.13 41.38 -33.80
C THR A 456 2.39 40.75 -34.39
N ILE A 457 2.32 40.32 -35.66
CA ILE A 457 3.44 39.73 -36.40
C ILE A 457 3.92 40.76 -37.42
N ARG A 458 5.19 41.16 -37.30
CA ARG A 458 5.87 42.07 -38.24
C ARG A 458 6.84 41.25 -39.07
N SER A 459 6.59 41.26 -40.38
CA SER A 459 7.16 40.38 -41.40
C SER A 459 7.60 41.21 -42.61
N ALA A 460 8.22 40.59 -43.62
CA ALA A 460 8.54 41.25 -44.89
C ALA A 460 7.27 41.73 -45.62
N ASP A 461 6.14 41.04 -45.44
CA ASP A 461 4.82 41.43 -45.94
C ASP A 461 4.18 42.60 -45.15
N GLY A 462 4.88 43.13 -44.15
CA GLY A 462 4.40 44.18 -43.25
C GLY A 462 3.91 43.64 -41.90
N ALA A 463 3.07 44.44 -41.22
CA ALA A 463 2.54 44.12 -39.90
C ALA A 463 1.08 43.63 -39.98
N LYS A 464 0.81 42.46 -39.41
CA LYS A 464 -0.51 41.82 -39.38
C LYS A 464 -0.84 41.40 -37.95
N VAL A 465 -2.09 41.60 -37.55
CA VAL A 465 -2.58 41.29 -36.20
C VAL A 465 -3.48 40.05 -36.26
N VAL A 466 -3.30 39.14 -35.32
CA VAL A 466 -4.11 37.94 -35.13
C VAL A 466 -4.52 37.80 -33.66
N THR A 467 -5.57 37.01 -33.39
CA THR A 467 -6.02 36.74 -32.01
C THR A 467 -5.92 35.24 -31.71
N GLN A 468 -5.44 34.90 -30.51
CA GLN A 468 -5.32 33.52 -30.06
C GLN A 468 -6.29 33.25 -28.90
N ASN A 469 -7.08 32.18 -29.02
CA ASN A 469 -7.81 31.62 -27.88
C ASN A 469 -6.86 30.77 -27.04
N GLN A 470 -6.51 31.24 -25.85
CA GLN A 470 -5.64 30.55 -24.92
C GLN A 470 -6.40 29.68 -23.90
N ARG A 471 -7.73 29.56 -24.00
CA ARG A 471 -8.50 28.55 -23.24
C ARG A 471 -8.48 27.17 -23.92
N GLU A 472 -8.32 27.14 -25.23
CA GLU A 472 -8.11 25.93 -26.03
C GLU A 472 -6.68 25.42 -25.90
N ALA A 473 -6.50 24.09 -25.97
CA ALA A 473 -5.18 23.46 -25.94
C ALA A 473 -4.26 24.02 -27.04
N CYS A 474 -3.03 24.36 -26.64
CA CYS A 474 -2.00 24.92 -27.53
C CYS A 474 -1.57 23.95 -28.65
N LEU A 475 -1.68 22.63 -28.40
CA LEU A 475 -1.41 21.58 -29.39
C LEU A 475 -2.72 21.08 -30.00
N GLU A 476 -2.74 20.98 -31.33
CA GLU A 476 -3.80 20.38 -32.14
C GLU A 476 -3.21 19.20 -32.90
N ASN A 477 -3.74 18.00 -32.67
CA ASN A 477 -3.17 16.72 -33.14
C ASN A 477 -1.67 16.54 -32.80
N GLY A 478 -1.16 17.22 -31.77
CA GLY A 478 0.24 17.19 -31.33
C GLY A 478 1.11 18.34 -31.85
N ILE A 479 0.67 19.09 -32.87
CA ILE A 479 1.39 20.24 -33.43
C ILE A 479 0.85 21.53 -32.80
N PRO A 480 1.69 22.53 -32.45
CA PRO A 480 1.18 23.82 -31.96
C PRO A 480 0.27 24.52 -32.98
N ARG A 481 -0.73 25.27 -32.47
CA ARG A 481 -1.69 26.01 -33.30
C ARG A 481 -0.99 27.06 -34.17
N SER A 482 -1.40 27.11 -35.44
CA SER A 482 -0.88 28.03 -36.44
C SER A 482 -1.49 29.42 -36.26
N LEU A 483 -0.63 30.45 -36.28
CA LEU A 483 -1.03 31.86 -36.46
C LEU A 483 -1.02 32.28 -37.94
N GLY A 484 -0.71 31.34 -38.84
CA GLY A 484 -0.51 31.54 -40.27
C GLY A 484 0.97 31.53 -40.68
N ALA A 485 1.20 31.49 -42.00
CA ALA A 485 2.52 31.70 -42.61
C ALA A 485 2.73 33.16 -43.02
N PHE A 486 3.99 33.62 -42.94
CA PHE A 486 4.41 34.99 -43.20
C PHE A 486 5.83 34.99 -43.79
N ALA A 487 6.14 35.88 -44.73
CA ALA A 487 7.49 35.99 -45.29
C ALA A 487 8.43 36.69 -44.31
N PHE A 488 9.60 36.10 -44.03
CA PHE A 488 10.66 36.71 -43.24
C PHE A 488 11.95 36.81 -44.05
N ALA A 489 12.67 37.92 -43.88
CA ALA A 489 14.03 38.09 -44.39
C ALA A 489 15.06 37.65 -43.35
N LYS A 490 16.17 37.08 -43.81
CA LYS A 490 17.27 36.55 -43.02
C LYS A 490 17.79 37.53 -41.96
N GLY A 491 18.15 36.99 -40.80
CA GLY A 491 18.54 37.75 -39.61
C GLY A 491 17.35 38.20 -38.77
N LYS A 492 17.59 39.17 -37.89
CA LYS A 492 16.62 39.68 -36.90
C LYS A 492 15.71 40.79 -37.45
N SER A 493 15.12 40.56 -38.62
CA SER A 493 14.34 41.56 -39.36
C SER A 493 12.87 41.66 -38.92
N GLY A 494 12.27 40.52 -38.54
CA GLY A 494 10.88 40.41 -38.10
C GLY A 494 10.72 40.32 -36.59
N THR A 495 9.51 40.62 -36.09
CA THR A 495 9.18 40.60 -34.66
C THR A 495 7.76 40.11 -34.40
N ILE A 496 7.55 39.44 -33.27
CA ILE A 496 6.25 38.91 -32.84
C ILE A 496 5.94 39.45 -31.44
N GLU A 497 4.87 40.26 -31.33
CA GLU A 497 4.51 41.03 -30.14
C GLU A 497 3.17 40.51 -29.57
N ILE A 498 3.21 39.77 -28.46
CA ILE A 498 2.03 39.24 -27.74
C ILE A 498 1.59 40.25 -26.68
N SER A 499 0.31 40.60 -26.64
CA SER A 499 -0.19 41.71 -25.81
C SER A 499 -1.60 41.48 -25.24
N ASN A 500 -1.89 42.19 -24.14
CA ASN A 500 -3.16 42.10 -23.39
C ASN A 500 -4.20 43.24 -23.55
N PRO A 501 -4.01 44.34 -24.32
CA PRO A 501 -5.09 45.33 -24.53
C PRO A 501 -6.38 44.68 -25.07
N GLY A 502 -7.47 44.76 -24.29
CA GLY A 502 -8.77 44.17 -24.64
C GLY A 502 -8.94 42.69 -24.29
N ALA A 503 -7.96 42.03 -23.67
CA ALA A 503 -8.03 40.61 -23.32
C ALA A 503 -9.09 40.29 -22.24
N ASP A 504 -9.90 39.24 -22.48
CA ASP A 504 -10.99 38.81 -21.58
C ASP A 504 -10.53 37.88 -20.43
N GLY A 505 -9.25 37.50 -20.42
CA GLY A 505 -8.62 36.60 -19.46
C GLY A 505 -7.13 36.89 -19.28
N TYR A 506 -6.40 36.03 -18.57
CA TYR A 506 -4.94 36.13 -18.47
C TYR A 506 -4.29 35.86 -19.84
N VAL A 507 -3.38 36.73 -20.27
CA VAL A 507 -2.51 36.48 -21.42
C VAL A 507 -1.25 35.78 -20.95
N VAL A 508 -0.84 34.73 -21.67
CA VAL A 508 0.27 33.84 -21.32
C VAL A 508 1.23 33.67 -22.49
N VAL A 509 2.52 33.55 -22.18
CA VAL A 509 3.58 33.19 -23.11
C VAL A 509 4.44 32.11 -22.47
N ASP A 510 4.64 31.01 -23.20
CA ASP A 510 5.51 29.87 -22.84
C ASP A 510 6.69 29.76 -23.83
N GLY A 511 6.54 30.33 -25.03
CA GLY A 511 7.57 30.35 -26.06
C GLY A 511 6.99 30.69 -27.44
N LEU A 512 7.81 30.61 -28.48
CA LEU A 512 7.43 30.84 -29.87
C LEU A 512 8.14 29.83 -30.79
N GLN A 513 7.42 29.27 -31.75
CA GLN A 513 7.99 28.46 -32.83
C GLN A 513 7.75 29.13 -34.19
N LEU A 514 8.76 29.11 -35.07
CA LEU A 514 8.67 29.52 -36.48
C LEU A 514 9.16 28.36 -37.36
N VAL A 515 8.27 27.74 -38.12
CA VAL A 515 8.57 26.57 -38.97
C VAL A 515 8.54 26.97 -40.44
N PRO A 516 9.55 26.65 -41.27
CA PRO A 516 9.46 26.85 -42.72
C PRO A 516 8.15 26.30 -43.29
N GLU A 517 7.44 27.06 -44.12
CA GLU A 517 6.06 26.73 -44.51
C GLU A 517 5.92 25.33 -45.13
N ALA A 518 6.89 24.90 -45.94
CA ALA A 518 6.93 23.56 -46.51
C ALA A 518 7.12 22.44 -45.45
N GLU A 519 7.91 22.68 -44.40
CA GLU A 519 8.07 21.76 -43.27
C GLU A 519 6.77 21.69 -42.44
N ALA A 520 6.11 22.83 -42.20
CA ALA A 520 4.85 22.90 -41.46
C ALA A 520 3.70 22.18 -42.19
N VAL A 521 3.62 22.32 -43.52
CA VAL A 521 2.64 21.60 -44.35
C VAL A 521 2.94 20.11 -44.36
N ALA A 522 4.20 19.69 -44.48
CA ALA A 522 4.58 18.27 -44.40
C ALA A 522 4.24 17.66 -43.03
N GLU A 523 4.57 18.35 -41.93
CA GLU A 523 4.27 17.95 -40.55
C GLU A 523 2.77 17.72 -40.34
N ARG A 524 1.92 18.64 -40.84
CA ARG A 524 0.45 18.54 -40.74
C ARG A 524 -0.14 17.45 -41.64
N ASN A 525 0.39 17.28 -42.86
CA ASN A 525 -0.10 16.25 -43.80
C ASN A 525 0.18 14.83 -43.28
N ILE A 526 1.36 14.57 -42.71
CA ILE A 526 1.73 13.25 -42.15
C ILE A 526 0.75 12.83 -41.03
N LEU A 527 0.21 13.77 -40.27
CA LEU A 527 -0.75 13.49 -39.20
C LEU A 527 -2.23 13.45 -39.67
N ALA A 528 -2.53 13.86 -40.91
CA ALA A 528 -3.86 13.76 -41.49
C ALA A 528 -4.17 12.33 -41.96
N ASP A 529 -3.18 11.63 -42.55
CA ASP A 529 -3.31 10.23 -42.98
C ASP A 529 -3.20 9.21 -41.83
N ALA A 530 -2.88 9.66 -40.60
CA ALA A 530 -2.49 8.81 -39.48
C ALA A 530 -3.63 7.99 -38.81
N GLY A 531 -4.87 8.08 -39.30
CA GLY A 531 -5.94 7.10 -38.98
C GLY A 531 -6.31 6.91 -37.50
N PHE A 532 -6.05 7.90 -36.64
CA PHE A 532 -6.32 7.94 -35.19
C PHE A 532 -6.31 6.59 -34.44
N PRO A 533 -5.14 6.11 -33.99
CA PRO A 533 -5.09 5.52 -32.65
C PRO A 533 -5.46 6.62 -31.64
N MET A 534 -6.54 6.42 -30.88
CA MET A 534 -6.79 7.31 -29.73
C MET A 534 -5.64 7.22 -28.73
N LYS A 535 -5.46 8.29 -27.94
CA LYS A 535 -4.56 8.30 -26.77
C LYS A 535 -4.69 6.98 -26.01
N PRO A 536 -3.60 6.27 -25.70
CA PRO A 536 -3.66 5.16 -24.76
C PRO A 536 -4.37 5.63 -23.49
N ALA A 537 -5.37 4.87 -23.04
CA ALA A 537 -5.97 5.10 -21.74
C ALA A 537 -4.87 5.05 -20.68
N ALA A 538 -5.07 5.74 -19.55
CA ALA A 538 -4.18 5.58 -18.40
C ALA A 538 -4.05 4.09 -18.09
N ALA A 539 -2.81 3.60 -17.93
CA ALA A 539 -2.51 2.17 -17.83
C ALA A 539 -3.47 1.51 -16.81
N PRO A 540 -4.13 0.40 -17.18
CA PRO A 540 -5.31 -0.09 -16.45
C PRO A 540 -4.96 -0.31 -14.98
N VAL A 541 -5.71 0.37 -14.11
CA VAL A 541 -5.44 0.42 -12.67
C VAL A 541 -5.47 -1.00 -12.13
N LYS A 542 -4.35 -1.47 -11.56
CA LYS A 542 -4.17 -2.89 -11.23
C LYS A 542 -4.97 -3.26 -9.97
N ILE A 543 -6.17 -3.77 -10.19
CA ILE A 543 -7.03 -4.35 -9.16
C ILE A 543 -6.34 -5.61 -8.58
N PRO A 544 -6.07 -5.68 -7.25
CA PRO A 544 -5.61 -6.88 -6.57
C PRO A 544 -6.78 -7.85 -6.27
N PRO A 545 -6.52 -9.12 -5.94
CA PRO A 545 -7.57 -10.03 -5.49
C PRO A 545 -8.17 -9.61 -4.12
N PRO A 546 -9.46 -9.91 -3.86
CA PRO A 546 -10.09 -9.69 -2.56
C PRO A 546 -9.51 -10.58 -1.47
N MET A 547 -9.69 -10.14 -0.21
CA MET A 547 -9.10 -10.75 0.97
C MET A 547 -9.94 -11.93 1.52
N PHE A 548 -10.37 -12.88 0.70
CA PHE A 548 -11.23 -13.98 1.17
C PHE A 548 -10.58 -14.90 2.23
N LEU A 549 -11.36 -15.29 3.24
CA LEU A 549 -10.98 -16.31 4.23
C LEU A 549 -10.98 -17.71 3.60
N LYS A 550 -9.80 -18.18 3.17
CA LYS A 550 -9.61 -19.47 2.48
C LYS A 550 -10.03 -20.71 3.30
N SER A 551 -10.20 -20.58 4.61
CA SER A 551 -10.61 -21.65 5.53
C SER A 551 -12.11 -21.64 5.87
N ALA A 552 -12.93 -20.82 5.20
CA ALA A 552 -14.37 -20.81 5.38
C ALA A 552 -15.02 -22.17 5.06
N ALA A 553 -15.89 -22.64 5.96
CA ALA A 553 -16.60 -23.90 5.85
C ALA A 553 -17.80 -23.78 4.90
N LYS A 554 -18.19 -24.89 4.27
CA LYS A 554 -19.40 -24.97 3.43
C LYS A 554 -20.63 -25.27 4.30
N PRO A 555 -21.85 -24.98 3.84
CA PRO A 555 -23.08 -25.23 4.62
C PRO A 555 -23.19 -26.68 5.11
N GLN A 556 -22.88 -27.63 4.22
CA GLN A 556 -22.83 -29.07 4.50
C GLN A 556 -21.79 -29.49 5.55
N ASP A 557 -20.79 -28.65 5.82
CA ASP A 557 -19.73 -28.93 6.78
C ASP A 557 -20.15 -28.52 8.20
N VAL A 558 -21.30 -27.85 8.38
CA VAL A 558 -21.85 -27.41 9.68
C VAL A 558 -23.30 -27.84 9.93
N ASP A 559 -24.08 -28.13 8.88
CA ASP A 559 -25.48 -28.56 9.00
C ASP A 559 -25.65 -29.80 9.90
N GLY A 560 -26.62 -29.73 10.82
CA GLY A 560 -26.88 -30.75 11.84
C GLY A 560 -25.85 -30.84 12.97
N LYS A 561 -24.80 -30.01 13.01
CA LYS A 561 -23.76 -30.07 14.06
C LYS A 561 -24.12 -29.24 15.29
N SER A 562 -23.50 -29.61 16.42
CA SER A 562 -23.57 -28.87 17.68
C SER A 562 -22.19 -28.31 18.05
N TYR A 563 -22.18 -27.12 18.63
CA TYR A 563 -20.99 -26.41 19.10
C TYR A 563 -21.13 -26.05 20.58
N ASP A 564 -20.03 -25.66 21.24
CA ASP A 564 -20.10 -25.06 22.58
C ASP A 564 -20.60 -23.61 22.51
N LEU A 565 -20.14 -22.86 21.50
CA LEU A 565 -20.57 -21.49 21.20
C LEU A 565 -20.96 -21.32 19.72
N VAL A 566 -22.12 -20.74 19.45
CA VAL A 566 -22.51 -20.25 18.12
C VAL A 566 -22.60 -18.72 18.15
N VAL A 567 -21.73 -18.05 17.40
CA VAL A 567 -21.69 -16.59 17.24
C VAL A 567 -22.32 -16.22 15.90
N ILE A 568 -23.32 -15.33 15.91
CA ILE A 568 -23.93 -14.75 14.72
C ILE A 568 -23.42 -13.31 14.57
N GLY A 569 -22.72 -13.04 13.47
CA GLY A 569 -22.18 -11.72 13.10
C GLY A 569 -20.65 -11.68 13.11
N GLY A 570 -20.06 -11.43 11.94
CA GLY A 570 -18.61 -11.31 11.72
C GLY A 570 -18.04 -9.91 11.99
N THR A 571 -18.67 -9.12 12.86
CA THR A 571 -18.16 -7.81 13.30
C THR A 571 -16.91 -7.99 14.17
N PRO A 572 -16.11 -6.93 14.41
CA PRO A 572 -14.97 -7.00 15.32
C PRO A 572 -15.31 -7.55 16.72
N GLY A 573 -16.48 -7.20 17.26
CA GLY A 573 -16.98 -7.76 18.52
C GLY A 573 -17.34 -9.26 18.44
N GLY A 574 -18.02 -9.67 17.36
CA GLY A 574 -18.32 -11.09 17.12
C GLY A 574 -17.05 -11.94 16.92
N ILE A 575 -16.08 -11.43 16.17
CA ILE A 575 -14.77 -12.05 15.97
C ILE A 575 -14.01 -12.19 17.30
N ALA A 576 -13.94 -11.12 18.10
CA ALA A 576 -13.27 -11.17 19.40
C ALA A 576 -13.92 -12.18 20.37
N CYS A 577 -15.25 -12.31 20.33
CA CYS A 577 -15.98 -13.33 21.06
C CYS A 577 -15.61 -14.75 20.60
N ALA A 578 -15.68 -15.02 19.29
CA ALA A 578 -15.39 -16.33 18.71
C ALA A 578 -13.93 -16.76 18.94
N VAL A 579 -12.97 -15.87 18.66
CA VAL A 579 -11.53 -16.12 18.84
C VAL A 579 -11.20 -16.36 20.31
N ARG A 580 -11.75 -15.56 21.25
CA ARG A 580 -11.49 -15.78 22.67
C ARG A 580 -12.07 -17.11 23.16
N ALA A 581 -13.30 -17.45 22.76
CA ALA A 581 -13.91 -18.72 23.12
C ALA A 581 -13.10 -19.93 22.60
N ALA A 582 -12.62 -19.87 21.36
CA ALA A 582 -11.80 -20.91 20.76
C ALA A 582 -10.44 -21.08 21.47
N ARG A 583 -9.76 -19.96 21.80
CA ARG A 583 -8.51 -19.95 22.58
C ARG A 583 -8.66 -20.49 24.00
N GLU A 584 -9.85 -20.35 24.59
CA GLU A 584 -10.19 -21.00 25.87
C GLU A 584 -10.56 -22.48 25.73
N GLY A 585 -10.55 -23.04 24.52
CA GLY A 585 -10.75 -24.46 24.23
C GLY A 585 -12.19 -24.86 23.87
N LEU A 586 -13.10 -23.91 23.61
CA LEU A 586 -14.43 -24.23 23.11
C LEU A 586 -14.41 -24.64 21.63
N SER A 587 -15.34 -25.50 21.23
CA SER A 587 -15.75 -25.63 19.83
C SER A 587 -16.68 -24.47 19.46
N VAL A 588 -16.32 -23.73 18.41
CA VAL A 588 -16.99 -22.46 18.04
C VAL A 588 -17.43 -22.49 16.58
N LEU A 589 -18.64 -22.01 16.32
CA LEU A 589 -19.10 -21.61 14.99
C LEU A 589 -19.29 -20.09 14.96
N LEU A 590 -18.63 -19.41 14.04
CA LEU A 590 -18.88 -18.01 13.68
C LEU A 590 -19.63 -17.98 12.35
N VAL A 591 -20.78 -17.34 12.30
CA VAL A 591 -21.59 -17.16 11.10
C VAL A 591 -21.57 -15.69 10.69
N ASN A 592 -21.33 -15.41 9.40
CA ASN A 592 -21.44 -14.06 8.86
C ASN A 592 -22.30 -14.00 7.59
N HIS A 593 -22.98 -12.86 7.43
CA HIS A 593 -23.94 -12.63 6.34
C HIS A 593 -23.28 -12.32 4.99
N THR A 594 -22.15 -11.61 4.97
CA THR A 594 -21.35 -11.35 3.76
C THR A 594 -20.20 -12.36 3.59
N GLN A 595 -19.43 -12.23 2.50
CA GLN A 595 -18.17 -12.99 2.28
C GLN A 595 -16.95 -12.36 2.98
N HIS A 596 -17.13 -11.24 3.67
CA HIS A 596 -16.06 -10.41 4.24
C HIS A 596 -16.25 -10.28 5.75
N LEU A 597 -15.16 -10.11 6.50
CA LEU A 597 -15.18 -10.10 7.97
C LEU A 597 -14.61 -8.80 8.53
N GLY A 598 -14.99 -8.43 9.75
CA GLY A 598 -14.56 -7.19 10.41
C GLY A 598 -15.50 -5.99 10.24
N GLY A 599 -16.68 -6.20 9.65
CA GLY A 599 -17.79 -5.24 9.58
C GLY A 599 -17.39 -3.83 9.13
N PHE A 600 -17.67 -2.84 9.97
CA PHE A 600 -17.38 -1.43 9.69
C PHE A 600 -15.88 -1.09 9.66
N VAL A 601 -15.03 -1.79 10.42
CA VAL A 601 -13.56 -1.56 10.37
C VAL A 601 -13.03 -1.89 8.98
N THR A 602 -13.48 -3.02 8.44
CA THR A 602 -13.15 -3.47 7.08
C THR A 602 -14.09 -2.90 6.02
N SER A 603 -15.10 -2.11 6.40
CA SER A 603 -15.98 -1.34 5.51
C SER A 603 -15.79 0.18 5.64
N GLY A 604 -14.55 0.62 5.85
CA GLY A 604 -14.15 2.01 5.64
C GLY A 604 -13.95 2.88 6.88
N ALA A 605 -13.89 2.31 8.10
CA ALA A 605 -13.67 3.10 9.32
C ALA A 605 -12.42 4.00 9.28
N GLY A 606 -11.34 3.56 8.60
CA GLY A 606 -10.12 4.36 8.35
C GLY A 606 -9.22 4.59 9.57
N GLY A 607 -9.22 3.64 10.51
CA GLY A 607 -8.49 3.74 11.79
C GLY A 607 -9.41 3.72 13.01
N TRP A 608 -8.85 3.37 14.16
CA TRP A 608 -9.56 2.96 15.37
C TRP A 608 -10.15 4.16 16.13
N GLU A 609 -11.44 4.12 16.46
CA GLU A 609 -12.16 5.25 17.08
C GLU A 609 -11.93 5.27 18.62
N ALA A 610 -10.68 5.51 19.05
CA ALA A 610 -10.19 5.36 20.42
C ALA A 610 -9.43 6.63 20.92
N PRO A 611 -9.91 7.32 21.97
CA PRO A 611 -9.20 8.44 22.62
C PRO A 611 -7.99 8.03 23.47
N TYR A 612 -8.08 6.93 24.24
CA TYR A 612 -6.96 6.28 24.90
C TYR A 612 -6.17 5.41 23.92
N ASP A 613 -4.86 5.64 23.89
CA ASP A 613 -3.88 5.04 22.96
C ASP A 613 -3.34 3.66 23.40
N GLY A 614 -3.51 3.28 24.66
CA GLY A 614 -2.99 2.03 25.19
C GLY A 614 -3.82 0.80 24.82
N SER A 615 -3.35 -0.37 25.27
CA SER A 615 -4.11 -1.61 25.10
C SER A 615 -5.38 -1.60 25.96
N ARG A 616 -6.43 -2.25 25.47
CA ARG A 616 -7.75 -2.39 26.14
C ARG A 616 -8.07 -3.85 26.42
N SER A 617 -7.73 -4.72 25.48
CA SER A 617 -7.83 -6.17 25.61
C SER A 617 -6.77 -6.83 24.72
N PRO A 618 -6.39 -8.10 24.96
CA PRO A 618 -5.43 -8.81 24.12
C PRO A 618 -5.80 -8.82 22.63
N ILE A 619 -7.06 -9.11 22.27
CA ILE A 619 -7.47 -9.21 20.86
C ILE A 619 -7.49 -7.85 20.16
N TYR A 620 -7.84 -6.77 20.86
CA TYR A 620 -7.66 -5.40 20.35
C TYR A 620 -6.17 -5.07 20.16
N GLY A 621 -5.33 -5.43 21.14
CA GLY A 621 -3.88 -5.24 21.06
C GLY A 621 -3.24 -5.97 19.86
N GLU A 622 -3.66 -7.20 19.57
CA GLU A 622 -3.23 -7.95 18.38
C GLU A 622 -3.55 -7.23 17.07
N MET A 623 -4.70 -6.54 16.97
CA MET A 623 -5.05 -5.77 15.77
C MET A 623 -4.23 -4.48 15.62
N ILE A 624 -4.01 -3.72 16.72
CA ILE A 624 -3.18 -2.51 16.69
C ILE A 624 -1.72 -2.87 16.38
N THR A 625 -1.16 -3.84 17.12
CA THR A 625 0.23 -4.26 16.95
C THR A 625 0.45 -4.98 15.62
N GLY A 626 -0.51 -5.79 15.16
CA GLY A 626 -0.46 -6.44 13.84
C GLY A 626 -0.48 -5.44 12.68
N ALA A 627 -1.24 -4.35 12.81
CA ALA A 627 -1.21 -3.25 11.84
C ALA A 627 0.17 -2.59 11.78
N ALA A 628 0.71 -2.19 12.93
CA ALA A 628 2.03 -1.57 13.02
C ALA A 628 3.14 -2.49 12.47
N GLN A 629 3.13 -3.77 12.85
CA GLN A 629 4.07 -4.77 12.35
C GLN A 629 3.92 -5.01 10.84
N TYR A 630 2.69 -5.04 10.30
CA TYR A 630 2.47 -5.14 8.85
C TYR A 630 3.09 -3.95 8.13
N TYR A 631 2.83 -2.71 8.59
CA TYR A 631 3.34 -1.52 7.92
C TYR A 631 4.86 -1.36 8.09
N ALA A 632 5.43 -1.66 9.25
CA ALA A 632 6.88 -1.70 9.45
C ALA A 632 7.57 -2.74 8.56
N LYS A 633 7.00 -3.95 8.43
CA LYS A 633 7.53 -5.03 7.57
C LYS A 633 7.37 -4.76 6.07
N THR A 634 6.35 -4.01 5.68
CA THR A 634 6.00 -3.80 4.25
C THR A 634 6.58 -2.51 3.67
N TYR A 635 6.80 -1.48 4.50
CA TYR A 635 7.26 -0.16 4.07
C TYR A 635 8.51 0.33 4.82
N GLY A 636 9.06 -0.47 5.74
CA GLY A 636 10.18 -0.11 6.61
C GLY A 636 9.74 0.43 7.98
N GLU A 637 10.57 0.20 9.01
CA GLU A 637 10.40 0.87 10.31
C GLU A 637 10.60 2.40 10.15
N GLY A 638 9.91 3.21 10.96
CA GLY A 638 9.87 4.66 10.77
C GLY A 638 9.20 5.18 9.48
N SER A 639 8.68 4.31 8.61
CA SER A 639 7.99 4.73 7.37
C SER A 639 6.71 5.54 7.64
N PRO A 640 6.24 6.38 6.69
CA PRO A 640 5.01 7.16 6.86
C PRO A 640 3.78 6.29 7.15
N GLN A 641 3.69 5.11 6.52
CA GLN A 641 2.63 4.13 6.75
C GLN A 641 2.72 3.54 8.17
N HIS A 642 3.91 3.14 8.63
CA HIS A 642 4.11 2.64 9.98
C HIS A 642 3.79 3.71 11.04
N ILE A 643 4.29 4.93 10.87
CA ILE A 643 4.00 6.07 11.76
C ILE A 643 2.49 6.36 11.79
N ALA A 644 1.79 6.34 10.64
CA ALA A 644 0.34 6.54 10.59
C ALA A 644 -0.43 5.42 11.32
N SER A 645 0.07 4.18 11.31
CA SER A 645 -0.52 3.06 12.04
C SER A 645 -0.25 3.06 13.55
N MET A 646 0.64 3.93 14.04
CA MET A 646 1.04 3.99 15.45
C MET A 646 0.36 5.12 16.24
N PRO A 647 0.27 5.01 17.58
CA PRO A 647 -0.18 6.10 18.44
C PRO A 647 0.71 7.36 18.34
N SER A 648 0.09 8.53 18.23
CA SER A 648 0.75 9.83 18.16
C SER A 648 0.44 10.67 19.39
N LYS A 649 1.39 10.71 20.34
CA LYS A 649 1.25 11.30 21.69
C LYS A 649 0.98 12.81 21.72
N THR A 650 0.98 13.50 20.58
CA THR A 650 0.84 14.97 20.50
C THR A 650 -0.43 15.44 19.76
N SER A 651 -1.31 14.52 19.33
CA SER A 651 -2.44 14.86 18.46
C SER A 651 -3.83 14.42 18.96
N ARG A 652 -4.86 14.95 18.29
CA ARG A 652 -6.29 14.80 18.55
C ARG A 652 -6.80 13.38 18.30
N ALA A 653 -7.71 12.91 19.16
CA ALA A 653 -8.35 11.59 19.07
C ALA A 653 -8.97 11.30 17.69
N HIS A 654 -9.75 12.22 17.14
CA HIS A 654 -10.50 11.96 15.90
C HIS A 654 -9.62 11.91 14.64
N ILE A 655 -8.44 12.55 14.62
CA ILE A 655 -7.72 12.85 13.37
C ILE A 655 -6.46 12.00 13.18
N ASP A 656 -5.60 11.83 14.18
CA ASP A 656 -4.35 11.04 14.05
C ASP A 656 -4.33 9.82 14.99
N ARG A 657 -5.49 9.19 15.18
CA ARG A 657 -5.62 7.85 15.73
C ARG A 657 -4.92 6.81 14.84
N PRO A 658 -4.44 5.67 15.39
CA PRO A 658 -3.88 4.56 14.62
C PRO A 658 -4.68 4.20 13.36
N LYS A 659 -4.02 4.28 12.20
CA LYS A 659 -4.61 4.10 10.87
C LYS A 659 -4.43 2.69 10.35
N ILE A 660 -5.43 2.19 9.63
CA ILE A 660 -5.39 0.90 8.95
C ILE A 660 -6.25 0.95 7.68
N GLU A 661 -5.71 0.52 6.55
CA GLU A 661 -6.47 0.29 5.32
C GLU A 661 -7.51 -0.83 5.53
N PRO A 662 -8.77 -0.70 5.07
CA PRO A 662 -9.80 -1.71 5.28
C PRO A 662 -9.39 -3.14 4.88
N ARG A 663 -8.75 -3.32 3.70
CA ARG A 663 -8.19 -4.61 3.26
C ARG A 663 -7.14 -5.21 4.21
N ILE A 664 -6.41 -4.37 4.96
CA ILE A 664 -5.39 -4.81 5.94
C ILE A 664 -6.04 -5.21 7.26
N ALA A 665 -7.11 -4.53 7.67
CA ALA A 665 -7.94 -4.99 8.78
C ALA A 665 -8.58 -6.35 8.47
N GLU A 666 -9.08 -6.55 7.25
CA GLU A 666 -9.68 -7.81 6.79
C GLU A 666 -8.65 -8.95 6.77
N MET A 667 -7.46 -8.68 6.22
CA MET A 667 -6.32 -9.60 6.26
C MET A 667 -5.96 -10.04 7.69
N LEU A 668 -5.86 -9.10 8.65
CA LEU A 668 -5.52 -9.40 10.04
C LEU A 668 -6.61 -10.20 10.77
N PHE A 669 -7.90 -9.88 10.56
CA PHE A 669 -9.00 -10.67 11.12
C PHE A 669 -9.03 -12.10 10.54
N ASN A 670 -8.81 -12.25 9.24
CA ASN A 670 -8.75 -13.57 8.60
C ASN A 670 -7.55 -14.40 9.07
N GLU A 671 -6.39 -13.76 9.21
CA GLU A 671 -5.22 -14.37 9.83
C GLU A 671 -5.47 -14.81 11.28
N MET A 672 -6.18 -13.99 12.07
CA MET A 672 -6.51 -14.30 13.46
C MET A 672 -7.43 -15.53 13.54
N LEU A 673 -8.52 -15.54 12.77
CA LEU A 673 -9.47 -16.65 12.73
C LEU A 673 -8.84 -17.96 12.22
N ALA A 674 -7.99 -17.88 11.18
CA ALA A 674 -7.34 -19.05 10.59
C ALA A 674 -6.30 -19.74 11.50
N LYS A 675 -5.90 -19.10 12.62
CA LYS A 675 -5.00 -19.68 13.63
C LYS A 675 -5.75 -20.59 14.63
N GLU A 676 -7.06 -20.39 14.82
CA GLU A 676 -7.84 -21.02 15.88
C GLU A 676 -8.48 -22.36 15.47
N LYS A 677 -7.81 -23.47 15.77
CA LYS A 677 -8.18 -24.82 15.27
C LYS A 677 -9.58 -25.34 15.66
N THR A 678 -10.21 -24.80 16.69
CA THR A 678 -11.57 -25.19 17.14
C THR A 678 -12.67 -24.24 16.63
N LEU A 679 -12.29 -23.23 15.84
CA LEU A 679 -13.18 -22.21 15.29
C LEU A 679 -13.54 -22.55 13.85
N THR A 680 -14.83 -22.72 13.59
CA THR A 680 -15.41 -22.89 12.25
C THR A 680 -16.02 -21.57 11.81
N VAL A 681 -15.79 -21.12 10.58
CA VAL A 681 -16.43 -19.91 10.02
C VAL A 681 -17.34 -20.28 8.86
N LEU A 682 -18.61 -19.87 8.90
CA LEU A 682 -19.57 -19.94 7.79
C LEU A 682 -19.83 -18.53 7.26
N LEU A 683 -19.59 -18.31 5.96
CA LEU A 683 -19.80 -17.02 5.29
C LEU A 683 -21.06 -17.03 4.41
N GLY A 684 -21.61 -15.86 4.09
CA GLY A 684 -22.77 -15.73 3.21
C GLY A 684 -24.12 -16.15 3.81
N HIS A 685 -24.25 -16.26 5.13
CA HIS A 685 -25.43 -16.84 5.79
C HIS A 685 -26.03 -15.94 6.88
N ILE A 686 -27.36 -15.88 6.92
CA ILE A 686 -28.17 -15.12 7.88
C ILE A 686 -28.97 -16.06 8.78
N VAL A 687 -29.18 -15.66 10.04
CA VAL A 687 -30.12 -16.32 10.95
C VAL A 687 -31.56 -15.94 10.59
N THR A 688 -32.49 -16.87 10.72
CA THR A 688 -33.92 -16.64 10.40
C THR A 688 -34.87 -17.10 11.50
N GLN A 689 -34.48 -18.08 12.31
CA GLN A 689 -35.25 -18.58 13.44
C GLN A 689 -34.29 -19.11 14.51
N ALA A 690 -34.62 -18.93 15.78
CA ALA A 690 -34.02 -19.68 16.88
C ALA A 690 -35.07 -20.61 17.52
N GLN A 691 -34.72 -21.87 17.73
CA GLN A 691 -35.54 -22.83 18.46
C GLN A 691 -35.13 -22.78 19.95
N ARG A 692 -36.12 -22.77 20.84
CA ARG A 692 -35.90 -22.61 22.28
C ARG A 692 -36.66 -23.64 23.10
N ASP A 693 -36.09 -24.01 24.23
CA ASP A 693 -36.78 -24.69 25.33
C ASP A 693 -36.68 -23.82 26.59
N GLY A 694 -37.81 -23.47 27.19
CA GLY A 694 -37.88 -22.52 28.30
C GLY A 694 -37.17 -21.18 27.99
N ALA A 695 -36.05 -20.96 28.68
CA ALA A 695 -35.15 -19.80 28.58
C ALA A 695 -33.79 -20.16 27.93
N LEU A 696 -33.70 -21.28 27.23
CA LEU A 696 -32.50 -21.74 26.51
C LEU A 696 -32.76 -21.79 25.01
N ILE A 697 -31.91 -21.13 24.22
CA ILE A 697 -31.80 -21.43 22.78
C ILE A 697 -31.16 -22.80 22.64
N GLN A 698 -31.69 -23.66 21.77
CA GLN A 698 -31.21 -25.02 21.50
C GLN A 698 -30.53 -25.11 20.13
N SER A 699 -31.13 -24.48 19.12
CA SER A 699 -30.62 -24.42 17.75
C SER A 699 -31.02 -23.14 17.04
N VAL A 700 -30.34 -22.82 15.95
CA VAL A 700 -30.69 -21.74 15.04
C VAL A 700 -30.78 -22.24 13.60
N THR A 701 -31.75 -21.73 12.86
CA THR A 701 -31.93 -21.96 11.42
C THR A 701 -31.25 -20.85 10.65
N LEU A 702 -30.27 -21.24 9.83
CA LEU A 702 -29.50 -20.35 8.98
C LEU A 702 -29.93 -20.55 7.52
N LYS A 703 -29.95 -19.50 6.71
CA LYS A 703 -30.05 -19.63 5.25
C LYS A 703 -29.00 -18.78 4.55
N PRO A 704 -28.60 -19.11 3.30
CA PRO A 704 -27.80 -18.22 2.48
C PRO A 704 -28.48 -16.86 2.35
N MET A 705 -27.71 -15.77 2.41
CA MET A 705 -28.25 -14.41 2.21
C MET A 705 -29.00 -14.27 0.87
N HIS A 706 -28.55 -14.99 -0.15
CA HIS A 706 -29.21 -15.12 -1.45
C HIS A 706 -29.58 -16.58 -1.76
N GLY A 707 -30.49 -17.17 -0.98
CA GLY A 707 -31.04 -18.49 -1.28
C GLY A 707 -31.97 -19.06 -0.20
N GLU A 708 -32.79 -20.04 -0.58
CA GLU A 708 -33.83 -20.61 0.29
C GLU A 708 -33.47 -21.95 0.96
N LYS A 709 -32.31 -22.55 0.65
CA LYS A 709 -31.89 -23.79 1.33
C LYS A 709 -31.39 -23.49 2.74
N THR A 710 -32.24 -23.71 3.73
CA THR A 710 -31.89 -23.64 5.15
C THR A 710 -30.94 -24.77 5.57
N ILE A 711 -30.13 -24.51 6.60
CA ILE A 711 -29.40 -25.47 7.43
C ILE A 711 -29.71 -25.20 8.91
N MET A 712 -29.46 -26.16 9.80
CA MET A 712 -29.68 -26.00 11.24
C MET A 712 -28.43 -26.34 12.06
N VAL A 713 -28.10 -25.50 13.04
CA VAL A 713 -26.95 -25.72 13.94
C VAL A 713 -27.35 -25.56 15.40
N SER A 714 -26.79 -26.38 16.28
CA SER A 714 -27.06 -26.39 17.73
C SER A 714 -25.90 -25.80 18.54
N GLY A 715 -26.19 -25.33 19.76
CA GLY A 715 -25.20 -24.67 20.61
C GLY A 715 -25.53 -24.80 22.10
N LYS A 716 -24.49 -24.82 22.96
CA LYS A 716 -24.68 -24.67 24.41
C LYS A 716 -24.89 -23.22 24.80
N VAL A 717 -24.09 -22.33 24.20
CA VAL A 717 -24.17 -20.87 24.31
C VAL A 717 -24.30 -20.26 22.92
N PHE A 718 -24.98 -19.13 22.84
CA PHE A 718 -25.15 -18.34 21.63
C PHE A 718 -24.72 -16.89 21.87
N ALA A 719 -24.20 -16.22 20.84
CA ALA A 719 -23.83 -14.81 20.90
C ALA A 719 -24.34 -14.02 19.68
N ASP A 720 -24.94 -12.85 19.92
CA ASP A 720 -25.36 -11.91 18.87
C ASP A 720 -24.31 -10.78 18.73
N GLY A 721 -23.44 -10.96 17.74
CA GLY A 721 -22.43 -10.01 17.32
C GLY A 721 -22.84 -9.14 16.13
N MET A 722 -24.11 -9.15 15.70
CA MET A 722 -24.59 -8.27 14.62
C MET A 722 -24.80 -6.84 15.12
N TYR A 723 -24.70 -5.85 14.23
CA TYR A 723 -25.11 -4.47 14.53
C TYR A 723 -26.65 -4.37 14.66
N GLU A 724 -27.37 -5.25 13.97
CA GLU A 724 -28.84 -5.27 13.86
C GLU A 724 -29.54 -6.05 14.98
N GLY A 725 -28.82 -6.88 15.74
CA GLY A 725 -29.43 -7.76 16.75
C GLY A 725 -30.39 -8.80 16.14
N ASP A 726 -29.97 -9.47 15.06
CA ASP A 726 -30.84 -10.39 14.31
C ASP A 726 -31.03 -11.76 15.00
N LEU A 727 -30.07 -12.22 15.81
CA LEU A 727 -30.26 -13.43 16.61
C LEU A 727 -31.22 -13.15 17.78
N MET A 728 -31.09 -11.98 18.42
CA MET A 728 -32.08 -11.49 19.39
C MET A 728 -33.50 -11.47 18.79
N ALA A 729 -33.65 -10.92 17.57
CA ALA A 729 -34.92 -10.87 16.88
C ALA A 729 -35.45 -12.28 16.54
N ALA A 730 -34.60 -13.16 15.99
CA ALA A 730 -34.94 -14.54 15.66
C ALA A 730 -35.29 -15.42 16.89
N ALA A 731 -34.85 -15.03 18.08
CA ALA A 731 -35.19 -15.66 19.36
C ALA A 731 -36.39 -15.00 20.08
N GLY A 732 -36.87 -13.85 19.62
CA GLY A 732 -37.97 -13.11 20.27
C GLY A 732 -37.57 -12.39 21.56
N VAL A 733 -36.31 -11.95 21.66
CA VAL A 733 -35.82 -11.09 22.74
C VAL A 733 -36.46 -9.71 22.67
N LYS A 734 -36.79 -9.09 23.80
CA LYS A 734 -37.24 -7.70 23.84
C LYS A 734 -36.09 -6.75 23.47
N THR A 735 -36.27 -6.04 22.36
CA THR A 735 -35.35 -4.98 21.90
C THR A 735 -36.02 -3.61 21.87
N GLN A 736 -35.23 -2.55 22.01
CA GLN A 736 -35.62 -1.17 21.77
C GLN A 736 -35.10 -0.72 20.40
N ILE A 737 -35.88 0.12 19.72
CA ILE A 737 -35.47 0.86 18.51
C ILE A 737 -35.81 2.34 18.75
N GLY A 738 -35.02 3.26 18.22
CA GLY A 738 -35.24 4.69 18.36
C GLY A 738 -34.84 5.24 19.74
N ARG A 739 -35.54 6.29 20.18
CA ARG A 739 -35.16 7.14 21.32
C ARG A 739 -36.18 7.09 22.45
N GLU A 740 -35.68 6.83 23.65
CA GLU A 740 -36.41 6.94 24.90
C GLU A 740 -36.71 8.40 25.25
N SER A 741 -37.69 8.65 26.12
CA SER A 741 -37.97 10.01 26.60
C SER A 741 -37.06 10.41 27.77
N ARG A 742 -36.85 11.72 27.99
CA ARG A 742 -36.16 12.25 29.19
C ARG A 742 -36.66 11.61 30.49
N ALA A 743 -37.96 11.38 30.59
CA ALA A 743 -38.61 10.82 31.77
C ALA A 743 -38.42 9.30 31.96
N GLN A 744 -38.02 8.56 30.93
CA GLN A 744 -37.91 7.10 31.00
C GLN A 744 -36.73 6.63 31.85
N TYR A 745 -35.59 7.34 31.76
CA TYR A 745 -34.36 7.03 32.50
C TYR A 745 -33.72 8.24 33.20
N GLY A 746 -34.40 9.40 33.25
CA GLY A 746 -33.88 10.62 33.88
C GLY A 746 -32.70 11.25 33.14
N GLU A 747 -32.59 11.01 31.83
CA GLU A 747 -31.49 11.47 30.98
C GLU A 747 -31.86 12.82 30.37
N LYS A 748 -31.10 13.89 30.65
CA LYS A 748 -31.42 15.25 30.19
C LYS A 748 -31.30 15.39 28.67
N HIS A 749 -30.49 14.56 28.02
CA HIS A 749 -30.29 14.60 26.57
C HIS A 749 -31.12 13.59 25.76
N ALA A 750 -31.98 12.79 26.39
CA ALA A 750 -32.77 11.77 25.69
C ALA A 750 -33.95 12.36 24.89
N GLY A 751 -34.43 11.59 23.92
CA GLY A 751 -35.60 11.91 23.08
C GLY A 751 -35.27 12.80 21.88
N VAL A 752 -36.28 13.52 21.38
CA VAL A 752 -36.11 14.63 20.43
C VAL A 752 -35.19 15.68 21.07
N ILE A 753 -34.12 16.08 20.39
CA ILE A 753 -33.15 17.01 20.96
C ILE A 753 -32.53 17.91 19.89
N TYR A 754 -32.48 19.21 20.19
CA TYR A 754 -31.71 20.19 19.44
C TYR A 754 -30.57 20.69 20.33
N THR A 755 -29.44 21.04 19.70
CA THR A 755 -28.25 21.52 20.40
C THR A 755 -27.60 22.68 19.67
N GLN A 756 -26.70 23.41 20.32
CA GLN A 756 -25.79 24.35 19.69
C GLN A 756 -24.35 24.08 20.15
N GLU A 757 -23.35 24.47 19.35
CA GLU A 757 -21.94 24.31 19.72
C GLU A 757 -21.57 25.25 20.88
N ARG A 758 -21.09 24.69 21.99
CA ARG A 758 -20.52 25.46 23.10
C ARG A 758 -19.14 25.99 22.70
N HIS A 759 -18.89 27.27 22.95
CA HIS A 759 -17.57 27.87 22.74
C HIS A 759 -16.52 27.26 23.71
N LYS A 760 -15.27 27.19 23.24
CA LYS A 760 -14.12 26.77 24.05
C LYS A 760 -13.59 27.94 24.86
N GLU A 761 -13.09 27.67 26.06
CA GLU A 761 -12.41 28.68 26.87
C GLU A 761 -11.08 29.13 26.23
N PRO A 762 -10.62 30.37 26.49
CA PRO A 762 -9.34 30.86 25.97
C PRO A 762 -8.17 29.94 26.33
N GLY A 763 -7.47 29.44 25.31
CA GLY A 763 -6.34 28.52 25.45
C GLY A 763 -6.68 27.03 25.35
N GLN A 764 -7.97 26.66 25.41
CA GLN A 764 -8.42 25.28 25.26
C GLN A 764 -8.36 24.83 23.78
N ARG A 765 -7.68 23.72 23.50
CA ARG A 765 -7.54 23.13 22.15
C ARG A 765 -8.75 22.25 21.84
N GLY A 766 -9.24 21.51 22.83
CA GLY A 766 -10.43 20.67 22.72
C GLY A 766 -10.97 20.16 24.04
N PHE A 767 -11.85 19.18 23.93
CA PHE A 767 -12.64 18.65 25.03
C PHE A 767 -12.26 17.18 25.31
N PRO A 768 -12.19 16.73 26.58
CA PRO A 768 -12.35 17.53 27.80
C PRO A 768 -11.10 18.31 28.19
N LYS A 769 -11.24 19.38 28.98
CA LYS A 769 -10.14 20.24 29.45
C LYS A 769 -9.05 19.46 30.20
N ALA A 770 -9.43 18.44 30.98
CA ALA A 770 -8.51 17.55 31.69
C ALA A 770 -7.55 16.77 30.75
N ALA A 771 -7.97 16.48 29.52
CA ALA A 771 -7.11 15.87 28.49
C ALA A 771 -6.13 16.89 27.88
N ASP A 772 -6.48 18.18 27.85
CA ASP A 772 -5.57 19.24 27.43
C ASP A 772 -4.53 19.57 28.52
N GLU A 773 -4.92 19.46 29.79
CA GLU A 773 -4.08 19.69 30.98
C GLU A 773 -3.22 18.48 31.38
N GLY A 774 -3.48 17.30 30.79
CA GLY A 774 -2.76 16.06 31.07
C GLY A 774 -3.18 15.35 32.38
N THR A 775 -4.28 15.77 33.00
CA THR A 775 -4.86 15.16 34.22
C THR A 775 -5.84 14.03 33.91
N LEU A 776 -6.17 13.82 32.62
CA LEU A 776 -6.89 12.65 32.13
C LEU A 776 -6.14 12.06 30.93
N ASN A 777 -5.71 10.80 31.03
CA ASN A 777 -4.87 10.12 30.04
C ASN A 777 -5.68 9.65 28.81
N ILE A 778 -6.37 10.58 28.14
CA ILE A 778 -7.03 10.36 26.85
C ILE A 778 -6.67 11.53 25.92
N ARG A 779 -6.70 11.33 24.60
CA ARG A 779 -6.51 12.43 23.65
C ARG A 779 -7.74 13.34 23.61
N TYR A 780 -7.49 14.66 23.63
CA TYR A 780 -8.55 15.66 23.42
C TYR A 780 -9.19 15.56 22.02
N ASN A 781 -10.47 15.89 21.92
CA ASN A 781 -11.21 15.95 20.66
C ASN A 781 -11.51 17.41 20.26
N SER A 782 -11.41 17.76 18.98
CA SER A 782 -11.63 19.13 18.51
C SER A 782 -13.09 19.47 18.18
N HIS A 783 -13.99 18.49 18.09
CA HIS A 783 -15.44 18.71 17.99
C HIS A 783 -15.92 19.60 19.14
N ALA A 784 -16.94 20.42 18.90
CA ALA A 784 -17.56 21.20 19.98
C ALA A 784 -18.39 20.28 20.88
N THR A 785 -18.35 20.52 22.20
CA THR A 785 -19.39 19.99 23.09
C THR A 785 -20.68 20.80 22.91
N ALA A 786 -21.82 20.22 23.27
CA ALA A 786 -23.12 20.68 22.83
C ALA A 786 -24.00 21.16 23.98
N ASP A 787 -24.51 22.39 23.89
CA ASP A 787 -25.53 22.91 24.80
C ASP A 787 -26.94 22.63 24.27
N ILE A 788 -27.88 22.31 25.17
CA ILE A 788 -29.27 22.01 24.80
C ILE A 788 -29.99 23.27 24.31
N VAL A 789 -30.70 23.13 23.19
CA VAL A 789 -31.66 24.12 22.68
C VAL A 789 -33.06 23.51 22.79
N GLU A 790 -33.94 24.11 23.59
CA GLU A 790 -35.33 23.65 23.69
C GLU A 790 -36.13 24.03 22.43
N GLY A 791 -37.00 23.12 21.98
CA GLY A 791 -37.69 23.23 20.71
C GLY A 791 -38.89 22.28 20.58
N PRO A 792 -39.44 22.11 19.37
CA PRO A 792 -40.62 21.28 19.16
C PRO A 792 -40.41 19.84 19.64
N GLN A 793 -41.26 19.37 20.54
CA GLN A 793 -41.26 18.01 21.09
C GLN A 793 -40.00 17.64 21.93
N SER A 794 -39.15 18.60 22.32
CA SER A 794 -37.90 18.32 23.07
C SER A 794 -38.12 17.38 24.27
N GLY A 795 -37.36 16.28 24.28
CA GLY A 795 -37.40 15.25 25.31
C GLY A 795 -38.47 14.17 25.17
N ALA A 796 -39.34 14.24 24.16
CA ALA A 796 -40.28 13.17 23.84
C ALA A 796 -39.58 11.96 23.20
N ALA A 797 -40.10 10.76 23.41
CA ALA A 797 -39.65 9.55 22.73
C ALA A 797 -40.11 9.53 21.26
N ASP A 798 -39.31 8.93 20.37
CA ASP A 798 -39.74 8.56 19.02
C ASP A 798 -39.00 7.33 18.48
N GLY A 799 -39.48 6.76 17.38
CA GLY A 799 -38.90 5.55 16.77
C GLY A 799 -37.68 5.80 15.87
N SER A 800 -37.10 7.00 15.85
CA SER A 800 -36.03 7.35 14.89
C SER A 800 -34.63 7.08 15.44
N VAL A 801 -33.72 6.60 14.59
CA VAL A 801 -32.32 6.29 14.93
C VAL A 801 -31.34 7.19 14.19
N MET A 802 -30.09 7.27 14.66
CA MET A 802 -29.00 8.03 14.04
C MET A 802 -28.81 7.75 12.54
N ALA A 803 -28.75 8.80 11.71
CA ALA A 803 -28.54 8.69 10.25
C ALA A 803 -27.23 7.98 9.85
N TYR A 804 -27.38 6.93 9.05
CA TYR A 804 -26.27 6.12 8.52
C TYR A 804 -25.53 6.82 7.36
N ASN A 805 -24.39 6.26 6.97
CA ASN A 805 -23.70 6.52 5.70
C ASN A 805 -22.76 5.36 5.35
N TYR A 806 -22.28 5.28 4.12
CA TYR A 806 -21.05 4.53 3.83
C TYR A 806 -19.83 5.40 4.20
N ARG A 807 -18.69 4.79 4.56
CA ARG A 807 -17.41 5.51 4.59
C ARG A 807 -16.58 5.11 3.37
N LEU A 808 -16.85 5.75 2.23
CA LEU A 808 -16.06 5.53 1.02
C LEU A 808 -14.59 5.88 1.29
N ILE A 809 -13.68 4.95 0.99
CA ILE A 809 -12.26 5.30 0.86
C ILE A 809 -12.08 6.01 -0.47
N LEU A 810 -11.34 7.12 -0.49
CA LEU A 810 -10.99 7.86 -1.69
C LEU A 810 -9.47 8.02 -1.80
N THR A 811 -8.95 8.05 -3.03
CA THR A 811 -7.54 8.35 -3.33
C THR A 811 -7.42 9.38 -4.46
N ARG A 812 -6.30 10.13 -4.46
CA ARG A 812 -5.89 10.99 -5.58
C ARG A 812 -4.80 10.36 -6.44
N ASP A 813 -4.24 9.21 -6.06
CA ASP A 813 -3.12 8.60 -6.77
C ASP A 813 -3.58 8.00 -8.11
N PRO A 814 -3.11 8.51 -9.28
CA PRO A 814 -3.57 8.03 -10.57
C PRO A 814 -3.23 6.56 -10.86
N ALA A 815 -2.24 5.97 -10.16
CA ALA A 815 -1.92 4.55 -10.29
C ALA A 815 -2.84 3.63 -9.47
N ASN A 816 -3.77 4.20 -8.69
CA ASN A 816 -4.75 3.47 -7.86
C ASN A 816 -6.18 4.06 -7.95
N ARG A 817 -6.42 5.14 -8.71
CA ARG A 817 -7.69 5.88 -8.69
C ARG A 817 -8.61 5.50 -9.84
N ILE A 818 -9.76 4.93 -9.50
CA ILE A 818 -10.91 4.75 -10.39
C ILE A 818 -11.85 5.96 -10.20
N MET A 819 -12.14 6.68 -11.28
CA MET A 819 -13.09 7.79 -11.24
C MET A 819 -14.52 7.26 -11.19
N VAL A 820 -15.38 7.88 -10.39
CA VAL A 820 -16.81 7.59 -10.38
C VAL A 820 -17.44 8.19 -11.64
N GLU A 821 -18.04 7.36 -12.48
CA GLU A 821 -18.82 7.79 -13.65
C GLU A 821 -20.18 8.39 -13.22
N LYS A 822 -20.88 9.05 -14.14
CA LYS A 822 -22.23 9.55 -13.85
C LYS A 822 -23.18 8.37 -13.67
N PRO A 823 -23.85 8.18 -12.52
CA PRO A 823 -24.79 7.08 -12.34
C PRO A 823 -25.92 7.14 -13.37
N ALA A 824 -26.30 5.99 -13.93
CA ALA A 824 -27.35 5.92 -14.96
C ALA A 824 -28.73 6.41 -14.44
N ASN A 825 -28.96 6.31 -13.13
CA ASN A 825 -30.12 6.81 -12.41
C ASN A 825 -29.84 8.14 -11.65
N PHE A 826 -28.85 8.93 -12.09
CA PHE A 826 -28.45 10.17 -11.40
C PHE A 826 -29.62 11.13 -11.14
N ASP A 827 -29.89 11.38 -9.86
CA ASP A 827 -30.86 12.37 -9.39
C ASP A 827 -30.14 13.51 -8.65
N LEU A 828 -30.38 14.74 -9.08
CA LEU A 828 -29.72 15.95 -8.56
C LEU A 828 -30.20 16.32 -7.14
N ALA A 829 -31.43 16.00 -6.77
CA ALA A 829 -31.95 16.21 -5.42
C ALA A 829 -31.38 15.19 -4.44
N ILE A 830 -31.26 13.92 -4.84
CA ILE A 830 -30.57 12.88 -4.07
C ILE A 830 -29.10 13.26 -3.88
N ALA A 831 -28.38 13.66 -4.94
CA ALA A 831 -27.00 14.13 -4.85
C ALA A 831 -26.83 15.31 -3.87
N LYS A 832 -27.74 16.30 -3.92
CA LYS A 832 -27.74 17.45 -2.99
C LYS A 832 -28.16 17.08 -1.56
N SER A 833 -28.89 15.98 -1.36
CA SER A 833 -29.36 15.52 -0.05
C SER A 833 -28.32 14.73 0.77
N ALA A 834 -27.30 14.15 0.13
CA ALA A 834 -26.23 13.42 0.79
C ALA A 834 -25.22 14.39 1.45
N THR A 835 -25.52 14.83 2.68
CA THR A 835 -24.81 15.97 3.29
C THR A 835 -23.53 15.59 4.05
N GLY A 836 -22.58 16.54 4.06
CA GLY A 836 -21.38 16.51 4.89
C GLY A 836 -20.08 16.12 4.15
N SER A 837 -19.03 16.90 4.36
CA SER A 837 -17.70 16.77 3.70
C SER A 837 -16.57 16.45 4.69
N GLY A 838 -16.88 15.75 5.80
CA GLY A 838 -15.87 15.34 6.80
C GLY A 838 -14.97 14.22 6.28
N PHE A 839 -13.66 14.37 6.43
CA PHE A 839 -12.67 13.34 6.08
C PHE A 839 -11.91 12.86 7.33
N VAL A 840 -11.59 11.57 7.34
CA VAL A 840 -10.52 10.99 8.14
C VAL A 840 -9.26 11.00 7.26
N PRO A 841 -8.30 11.90 7.51
CA PRO A 841 -7.10 12.04 6.67
C PRO A 841 -6.05 10.97 7.03
N ASN A 842 -4.90 11.04 6.36
CA ASN A 842 -3.67 10.32 6.72
C ASN A 842 -3.81 8.79 6.71
N LEU A 843 -4.74 8.24 5.92
CA LEU A 843 -4.81 6.80 5.70
C LEU A 843 -3.60 6.38 4.83
N PRO A 844 -2.95 5.22 5.10
CA PRO A 844 -1.82 4.73 4.32
C PRO A 844 -2.05 4.76 2.80
N ASN A 845 -0.96 4.90 2.04
CA ASN A 845 -0.97 4.86 0.58
C ASN A 845 -1.83 5.97 -0.09
N LYS A 846 -1.74 7.19 0.45
CA LYS A 846 -2.36 8.44 -0.06
C LYS A 846 -3.90 8.43 -0.09
N LYS A 847 -4.51 7.59 0.76
CA LYS A 847 -5.96 7.45 0.89
C LYS A 847 -6.53 8.39 1.96
N VAL A 848 -7.85 8.55 1.93
CA VAL A 848 -8.66 9.17 2.99
C VAL A 848 -9.98 8.39 3.12
N ALA A 849 -10.58 8.35 4.31
CA ALA A 849 -11.96 7.86 4.44
C ALA A 849 -12.93 9.04 4.51
N TRP A 850 -13.96 9.05 3.66
CA TRP A 850 -14.98 10.11 3.62
C TRP A 850 -16.11 9.78 4.61
N ASN A 851 -16.12 10.49 5.75
CA ASN A 851 -17.12 10.38 6.82
C ASN A 851 -18.28 11.36 6.61
N GLY A 852 -18.88 11.34 5.41
CA GLY A 852 -19.90 12.29 4.96
C GLY A 852 -21.02 11.62 4.17
N GLY A 853 -21.69 12.38 3.30
CA GLY A 853 -22.73 11.86 2.41
C GLY A 853 -23.97 11.27 3.11
N ARG A 854 -24.34 11.78 4.29
CA ARG A 854 -25.46 11.25 5.10
C ARG A 854 -26.82 11.61 4.51
N LEU A 855 -27.71 10.62 4.41
CA LEU A 855 -29.16 10.80 4.21
C LEU A 855 -29.88 10.65 5.57
N ILE A 856 -30.85 11.53 5.84
CA ILE A 856 -31.65 11.51 7.07
C ILE A 856 -33.09 11.10 6.71
N GLY A 857 -33.59 10.03 7.32
CA GLY A 857 -34.90 9.45 7.07
C GLY A 857 -34.85 7.95 6.76
N PRO A 858 -34.15 7.51 5.67
CA PRO A 858 -34.19 6.12 5.21
C PRO A 858 -33.65 5.09 6.20
N GLN A 859 -32.79 5.49 7.16
CA GLN A 859 -32.27 4.58 8.18
C GLN A 859 -33.35 4.03 9.11
N ASN A 860 -34.49 4.71 9.26
CA ASN A 860 -35.48 4.36 10.29
C ASN A 860 -36.25 3.06 9.99
N GLU A 861 -36.26 2.61 8.72
CA GLU A 861 -36.86 1.34 8.32
C GLU A 861 -35.89 0.16 8.51
N TYR A 862 -34.57 0.40 8.43
CA TYR A 862 -33.52 -0.62 8.41
C TYR A 862 -33.46 -1.56 9.64
N PRO A 863 -33.62 -1.09 10.91
CA PRO A 863 -33.49 -1.96 12.07
C PRO A 863 -34.51 -3.10 12.11
N GLY A 864 -35.76 -2.79 11.76
CA GLY A 864 -36.87 -3.75 11.75
C GLY A 864 -37.00 -4.57 10.46
N ALA A 865 -36.39 -4.10 9.38
CA ALA A 865 -36.49 -4.66 8.04
C ALA A 865 -35.92 -6.09 7.89
N ASP A 866 -36.36 -6.77 6.82
CA ASP A 866 -35.72 -7.98 6.31
C ASP A 866 -34.48 -7.66 5.46
N TRP A 867 -33.70 -8.68 5.12
CA TRP A 867 -32.45 -8.50 4.39
C TRP A 867 -32.62 -7.87 2.99
N PRO A 868 -33.57 -8.29 2.13
CA PRO A 868 -33.83 -7.61 0.86
C PRO A 868 -34.17 -6.11 1.01
N THR A 869 -34.94 -5.75 2.03
CA THR A 869 -35.28 -4.34 2.31
C THR A 869 -34.07 -3.58 2.85
N ARG A 870 -33.25 -4.19 3.72
CA ARG A 870 -31.98 -3.60 4.19
C ARG A 870 -30.98 -3.38 3.06
N GLU A 871 -30.84 -4.33 2.14
CA GLU A 871 -30.01 -4.19 0.94
C GLU A 871 -30.49 -3.03 0.07
N ALA A 872 -31.80 -2.89 -0.15
CA ALA A 872 -32.37 -1.77 -0.90
C ALA A 872 -32.11 -0.41 -0.24
N ILE A 873 -32.27 -0.31 1.09
CA ILE A 873 -31.93 0.89 1.87
C ILE A 873 -30.42 1.18 1.77
N SER A 874 -29.57 0.17 1.95
CA SER A 874 -28.11 0.28 1.91
C SER A 874 -27.63 0.78 0.55
N LYS A 875 -28.12 0.15 -0.54
CA LYS A 875 -27.85 0.54 -1.93
C LYS A 875 -28.24 1.99 -2.19
N ARG A 876 -29.36 2.47 -1.65
CA ARG A 876 -29.78 3.89 -1.74
C ARG A 876 -28.79 4.84 -1.05
N TYR A 877 -28.20 4.47 0.09
CA TYR A 877 -27.14 5.26 0.72
C TYR A 877 -25.86 5.29 -0.14
N LEU A 878 -25.42 4.14 -0.66
CA LEU A 878 -24.24 4.06 -1.51
C LEU A 878 -24.41 4.87 -2.80
N GLU A 879 -25.52 4.68 -3.51
CA GLU A 879 -25.85 5.43 -4.73
C GLU A 879 -25.89 6.93 -4.49
N ALA A 880 -26.50 7.40 -3.40
CA ALA A 880 -26.54 8.83 -3.08
C ALA A 880 -25.14 9.42 -2.82
N MET A 881 -24.23 8.67 -2.19
CA MET A 881 -22.85 9.09 -2.00
C MET A 881 -22.05 9.15 -3.31
N LEU A 882 -22.26 8.18 -4.21
CA LEU A 882 -21.63 8.16 -5.54
C LEU A 882 -22.19 9.28 -6.44
N MET A 883 -23.50 9.52 -6.41
CA MET A 883 -24.16 10.65 -7.08
C MET A 883 -23.62 11.99 -6.55
N HIS A 884 -23.46 12.14 -5.24
CA HIS A 884 -22.88 13.35 -4.64
C HIS A 884 -21.43 13.55 -5.05
N LEU A 885 -20.60 12.51 -4.99
CA LEU A 885 -19.19 12.58 -5.39
C LEU A 885 -19.04 12.96 -6.86
N TRP A 886 -19.88 12.41 -7.75
CA TRP A 886 -19.91 12.81 -9.15
C TRP A 886 -20.36 14.26 -9.31
N TRP A 887 -21.48 14.65 -8.69
CA TRP A 887 -22.04 16.00 -8.77
C TRP A 887 -21.04 17.07 -8.29
N VAL A 888 -20.47 16.90 -7.10
CA VAL A 888 -19.55 17.87 -6.49
C VAL A 888 -18.21 17.97 -7.23
N GLN A 889 -17.89 17.04 -8.14
CA GLN A 889 -16.71 17.12 -9.01
C GLN A 889 -17.00 17.76 -10.37
N ASN A 890 -18.22 17.57 -10.92
CA ASN A 890 -18.51 17.86 -12.33
C ASN A 890 -19.48 19.04 -12.55
N ASP A 891 -20.22 19.48 -11.53
CA ASP A 891 -21.34 20.42 -11.69
C ASP A 891 -20.97 21.89 -11.34
N PRO A 892 -21.24 22.88 -12.22
CA PRO A 892 -21.02 24.30 -11.93
C PRO A 892 -21.91 24.88 -10.82
N GLU A 893 -23.01 24.22 -10.42
CA GLU A 893 -23.84 24.61 -9.26
C GLU A 893 -23.24 24.20 -7.91
N ALA A 894 -22.34 23.21 -7.86
CA ALA A 894 -21.76 22.74 -6.60
C ALA A 894 -20.90 23.83 -5.92
N PRO A 895 -20.89 23.97 -4.59
CA PRO A 895 -20.12 25.02 -3.92
C PRO A 895 -18.62 24.94 -4.23
N GLU A 896 -17.99 26.08 -4.59
CA GLU A 896 -16.61 26.11 -5.08
C GLU A 896 -15.59 25.53 -4.06
N LYS A 897 -15.86 25.72 -2.77
CA LYS A 897 -15.10 25.11 -1.66
C LYS A 897 -15.12 23.58 -1.77
N ASP A 898 -16.30 23.00 -1.91
CA ASP A 898 -16.49 21.55 -1.90
C ASP A 898 -15.97 20.95 -3.21
N ARG A 899 -16.16 21.63 -4.36
CA ARG A 899 -15.49 21.28 -5.62
C ARG A 899 -13.97 21.17 -5.46
N LYS A 900 -13.31 22.18 -4.87
CA LYS A 900 -11.86 22.16 -4.60
C LYS A 900 -11.48 21.03 -3.62
N GLN A 901 -12.32 20.76 -2.63
CA GLN A 901 -12.10 19.70 -1.65
C GLN A 901 -12.12 18.31 -2.30
N PHE A 902 -13.13 18.02 -3.13
CA PHE A 902 -13.34 16.72 -3.78
C PHE A 902 -12.61 16.54 -5.11
N ALA A 903 -12.09 17.61 -5.74
CA ALA A 903 -11.42 17.55 -7.04
C ALA A 903 -10.33 16.46 -7.13
N GLY A 904 -10.40 15.63 -8.17
CA GLY A 904 -9.40 14.60 -8.47
C GLY A 904 -9.37 13.40 -7.52
N TYR A 905 -10.31 13.27 -6.57
CA TYR A 905 -10.52 12.03 -5.83
C TYR A 905 -11.29 11.01 -6.68
N GLY A 906 -11.04 9.73 -6.44
CA GLY A 906 -11.84 8.60 -6.91
C GLY A 906 -11.72 7.43 -5.95
N LEU A 907 -12.41 6.33 -6.25
CA LEU A 907 -12.32 5.10 -5.46
C LEU A 907 -10.93 4.46 -5.65
N PRO A 908 -10.31 3.89 -4.60
CA PRO A 908 -9.08 3.11 -4.73
C PRO A 908 -9.38 1.74 -5.36
N ALA A 909 -8.61 1.35 -6.37
CA ALA A 909 -8.72 0.04 -7.00
C ALA A 909 -8.30 -1.11 -6.07
N ASP A 910 -7.47 -0.82 -5.06
CA ASP A 910 -6.95 -1.82 -4.12
C ASP A 910 -7.83 -2.09 -2.88
N GLU A 911 -8.88 -1.31 -2.64
CA GLU A 911 -9.94 -1.66 -1.67
C GLU A 911 -11.17 -2.21 -2.42
N PHE A 912 -11.89 -3.13 -1.76
CA PHE A 912 -13.18 -3.69 -2.23
C PHE A 912 -13.20 -4.13 -3.72
N PRO A 913 -12.18 -4.89 -4.19
CA PRO A 913 -11.94 -5.13 -5.61
C PRO A 913 -13.04 -5.95 -6.31
N ASP A 914 -13.86 -6.64 -5.54
CA ASP A 914 -15.01 -7.45 -5.94
C ASP A 914 -16.38 -6.80 -5.65
N ASN A 915 -16.40 -5.71 -4.87
CA ASN A 915 -17.62 -4.94 -4.55
C ASN A 915 -17.61 -3.54 -5.20
N GLY A 916 -17.10 -3.45 -6.44
CA GLY A 916 -17.09 -2.21 -7.23
C GLY A 916 -16.30 -1.06 -6.61
N HIS A 917 -15.29 -1.37 -5.78
CA HIS A 917 -14.48 -0.41 -5.03
C HIS A 917 -15.27 0.42 -3.99
N ALA A 918 -16.45 -0.06 -3.60
CA ALA A 918 -17.26 0.48 -2.51
C ALA A 918 -17.23 -0.46 -1.29
N PRO A 919 -17.33 0.04 -0.04
CA PRO A 919 -17.28 -0.81 1.15
C PRO A 919 -18.40 -1.85 1.18
N TYR A 920 -18.14 -2.99 1.81
CA TYR A 920 -19.09 -4.11 1.83
C TYR A 920 -20.35 -3.76 2.65
N GLU A 921 -20.18 -3.24 3.87
CA GLU A 921 -21.27 -2.94 4.80
C GLU A 921 -21.48 -1.43 5.01
N ILE A 922 -22.74 -1.03 5.19
CA ILE A 922 -23.13 0.34 5.58
C ILE A 922 -22.77 0.59 7.06
N TYR A 923 -22.40 1.83 7.42
CA TYR A 923 -22.18 2.17 8.84
C TYR A 923 -23.52 2.30 9.57
N VAL A 924 -24.04 1.16 10.02
CA VAL A 924 -25.12 1.06 11.01
C VAL A 924 -24.64 1.69 12.31
N ARG A 925 -25.25 2.80 12.71
CA ARG A 925 -24.88 3.54 13.94
C ARG A 925 -25.59 3.04 15.19
N GLU A 926 -26.78 2.51 14.98
CA GLU A 926 -27.81 2.23 15.97
C GLU A 926 -28.91 1.49 15.23
N ALA A 927 -29.29 0.30 15.69
CA ALA A 927 -30.42 -0.45 15.14
C ALA A 927 -31.32 -0.94 16.28
N ARG A 928 -31.39 -2.25 16.51
CA ARG A 928 -31.97 -2.79 17.74
C ARG A 928 -30.94 -2.68 18.86
N ARG A 929 -31.38 -2.25 20.04
CA ARG A 929 -30.63 -2.40 21.30
C ARG A 929 -31.34 -3.44 22.15
N LEU A 930 -30.59 -4.29 22.84
CA LEU A 930 -31.12 -5.21 23.85
C LEU A 930 -31.88 -4.44 24.96
N VAL A 931 -33.00 -4.96 25.46
CA VAL A 931 -33.58 -4.52 26.75
C VAL A 931 -33.21 -5.59 27.79
N GLY A 932 -31.99 -5.49 28.30
CA GLY A 932 -31.31 -6.51 29.10
C GLY A 932 -31.44 -6.28 30.61
N ARG A 933 -30.56 -6.94 31.37
CA ARG A 933 -30.56 -6.88 32.84
C ARG A 933 -30.08 -5.55 33.41
N TYR A 934 -29.46 -4.71 32.60
CA TYR A 934 -29.17 -3.31 32.88
C TYR A 934 -29.16 -2.53 31.58
N VAL A 935 -29.67 -1.30 31.62
CA VAL A 935 -29.58 -0.35 30.53
C VAL A 935 -28.46 0.63 30.87
N PHE A 936 -27.43 0.69 30.03
CA PHE A 936 -26.37 1.71 30.11
C PHE A 936 -26.87 3.06 29.56
N LYS A 937 -26.56 4.17 30.24
CA LYS A 937 -27.26 5.47 30.11
C LYS A 937 -26.29 6.64 30.14
N GLU A 938 -26.80 7.84 29.87
CA GLU A 938 -26.09 9.11 30.07
C GLU A 938 -25.36 9.18 31.41
N GLN A 939 -26.03 8.80 32.52
CA GLN A 939 -25.45 8.96 33.86
C GLN A 939 -24.28 8.00 34.14
N ASP A 940 -24.15 6.90 33.40
CA ASP A 940 -22.99 5.99 33.54
C ASP A 940 -21.72 6.60 32.90
N ASN A 941 -21.85 7.68 32.11
CA ASN A 941 -20.75 8.33 31.38
C ASN A 941 -20.24 9.63 32.02
N VAL A 942 -20.95 10.19 33.00
CA VAL A 942 -20.57 11.42 33.70
C VAL A 942 -19.93 11.12 35.05
N ILE A 943 -19.20 12.08 35.63
CA ILE A 943 -18.63 11.93 36.98
C ILE A 943 -19.76 11.73 37.99
N ALA A 944 -19.63 10.72 38.86
CA ALA A 944 -20.63 10.41 39.88
C ALA A 944 -20.47 11.31 41.11
N GLU A 945 -21.59 11.72 41.71
CA GLU A 945 -21.60 12.60 42.89
C GLU A 945 -20.81 11.98 44.05
N GLY A 946 -19.76 12.68 44.52
CA GLY A 946 -18.94 12.30 45.66
C GLY A 946 -17.69 11.47 45.35
N ILE A 947 -17.32 11.34 44.07
CA ILE A 947 -16.03 10.77 43.62
C ILE A 947 -15.56 11.51 42.34
N ASP A 948 -14.28 11.38 41.96
CA ASP A 948 -13.68 12.03 40.78
C ASP A 948 -13.67 11.12 39.52
N ARG A 949 -14.65 10.21 39.40
CA ARG A 949 -14.81 9.28 38.27
C ARG A 949 -16.28 8.93 38.00
N THR A 950 -16.55 8.27 36.87
CA THR A 950 -17.86 7.68 36.53
C THR A 950 -18.34 6.67 37.56
N PRO A 951 -19.66 6.33 37.60
CA PRO A 951 -20.19 5.24 38.40
C PRO A 951 -19.37 3.94 38.26
N ILE A 952 -19.15 3.27 39.40
CA ILE A 952 -18.31 2.08 39.46
C ILE A 952 -19.19 0.84 39.39
N HIS A 953 -18.87 -0.05 38.44
CA HIS A 953 -19.61 -1.26 38.16
C HIS A 953 -18.90 -2.50 38.70
N ALA A 954 -19.48 -3.09 39.76
CA ALA A 954 -19.00 -4.31 40.42
C ALA A 954 -18.91 -5.56 39.53
N ASP A 955 -19.58 -5.52 38.37
CA ASP A 955 -19.59 -6.52 37.29
C ASP A 955 -19.05 -5.99 35.94
N SER A 956 -18.18 -4.96 35.96
CA SER A 956 -17.54 -4.40 34.75
C SER A 956 -16.75 -5.44 33.94
N ILE A 957 -16.97 -5.48 32.62
CA ILE A 957 -16.24 -6.36 31.68
C ILE A 957 -15.49 -5.61 30.58
N ALA A 958 -15.77 -4.33 30.40
CA ALA A 958 -15.18 -3.47 29.38
C ALA A 958 -15.22 -2.00 29.83
N MET A 959 -14.62 -1.11 29.03
CA MET A 959 -14.68 0.34 29.23
C MET A 959 -14.97 1.06 27.91
N THR A 960 -15.59 2.23 28.01
CA THR A 960 -15.57 3.24 26.95
C THR A 960 -14.90 4.52 27.45
N ASP A 961 -14.43 5.35 26.53
CA ASP A 961 -13.81 6.64 26.72
C ASP A 961 -14.15 7.64 25.59
N TRP A 962 -14.98 7.23 24.63
CA TRP A 962 -15.52 8.16 23.64
C TRP A 962 -16.62 9.02 24.28
N PRO A 963 -16.65 10.34 24.06
CA PRO A 963 -17.77 11.16 24.50
C PRO A 963 -19.09 10.68 23.92
N VAL A 964 -20.19 10.87 24.65
CA VAL A 964 -21.53 10.59 24.12
C VAL A 964 -21.74 11.40 22.83
N ASP A 965 -21.91 10.69 21.71
CA ASP A 965 -21.87 11.20 20.34
C ASP A 965 -23.05 10.66 19.53
N SER A 966 -23.95 11.55 19.11
CA SER A 966 -25.08 11.24 18.25
C SER A 966 -25.15 12.20 17.06
N VAL A 967 -25.64 11.67 15.94
CA VAL A 967 -25.87 12.41 14.68
C VAL A 967 -27.37 12.56 14.41
N ALA A 968 -27.71 13.40 13.42
CA ALA A 968 -29.09 13.72 13.09
C ALA A 968 -29.98 12.46 12.90
N CYS A 969 -31.12 12.42 13.57
CA CYS A 969 -32.09 11.32 13.51
C CYS A 969 -33.23 11.65 12.53
N LEU A 970 -33.77 12.87 12.61
CA LEU A 970 -34.80 13.39 11.69
C LEU A 970 -34.45 14.82 11.22
N PRO A 971 -34.92 15.27 10.04
CA PRO A 971 -34.58 16.57 9.46
C PRO A 971 -35.30 17.77 10.13
N ARG A 972 -35.55 17.71 11.44
CA ARG A 972 -36.14 18.79 12.24
C ARG A 972 -35.04 19.76 12.72
N LYS A 973 -35.38 21.02 12.98
CA LYS A 973 -34.50 22.03 13.60
C LYS A 973 -35.29 22.96 14.54
N ALA A 974 -34.61 23.46 15.58
CA ALA A 974 -35.04 24.60 16.37
C ALA A 974 -34.28 25.88 15.91
N PRO A 975 -34.80 27.09 16.14
CA PRO A 975 -34.07 28.34 15.89
C PRO A 975 -32.74 28.36 16.65
N GLY A 976 -31.63 28.68 15.97
CA GLY A 976 -30.27 28.64 16.52
C GLY A 976 -29.67 27.23 16.68
N GLY A 977 -30.49 26.17 16.61
CA GLY A 977 -30.07 24.80 16.85
C GLY A 977 -29.57 24.04 15.60
N ASN A 978 -28.78 23.01 15.89
CA ASN A 978 -28.43 21.91 15.01
C ASN A 978 -29.68 21.11 14.57
N THR A 979 -29.49 20.21 13.61
CA THR A 979 -30.49 19.21 13.23
C THR A 979 -30.77 18.25 14.39
N ASP A 980 -32.04 17.87 14.57
CA ASP A 980 -32.51 16.98 15.65
C ASP A 980 -31.71 15.68 15.75
N GLY A 981 -31.24 15.37 16.97
CA GLY A 981 -30.42 14.21 17.30
C GLY A 981 -28.92 14.44 17.24
N ILE A 982 -28.44 15.59 16.73
CA ILE A 982 -27.02 15.97 16.82
C ILE A 982 -26.67 16.34 18.27
N LEU A 983 -25.75 15.60 18.86
CA LEU A 983 -25.31 15.73 20.25
C LEU A 983 -23.84 15.30 20.35
N PHE A 984 -23.00 16.07 21.04
CA PHE A 984 -21.64 15.65 21.39
C PHE A 984 -21.30 16.19 22.77
N LEU A 985 -20.94 15.33 23.72
CA LEU A 985 -20.77 15.69 25.14
C LEU A 985 -19.32 15.60 25.61
N GLY A 986 -18.47 16.36 24.95
CA GLY A 986 -17.01 16.32 25.11
C GLY A 986 -16.47 16.74 26.48
N GLU A 987 -17.22 17.51 27.28
CA GLU A 987 -16.78 17.93 28.63
C GLU A 987 -17.51 17.20 29.76
N GLU A 988 -18.68 16.66 29.48
CA GLU A 988 -19.52 15.95 30.44
C GLU A 988 -19.09 14.48 30.55
N SER A 989 -18.68 13.88 29.43
CA SER A 989 -18.32 12.46 29.36
C SER A 989 -16.92 12.18 29.90
N ARG A 990 -16.74 11.07 30.62
CA ARG A 990 -15.44 10.55 31.09
C ARG A 990 -15.35 9.04 30.84
N PRO A 991 -14.16 8.42 30.94
CA PRO A 991 -14.01 6.98 30.75
C PRO A 991 -14.88 6.16 31.73
N ALA A 992 -15.78 5.35 31.19
CA ALA A 992 -16.86 4.66 31.89
C ALA A 992 -16.71 3.14 31.85
N GLN A 993 -17.18 2.46 32.90
CA GLN A 993 -17.20 0.99 32.98
C GLN A 993 -18.50 0.43 32.38
N VAL A 994 -18.39 -0.60 31.53
CA VAL A 994 -19.54 -1.27 30.91
C VAL A 994 -19.80 -2.61 31.61
N PRO A 995 -20.94 -2.79 32.30
CA PRO A 995 -21.20 -3.95 33.14
C PRO A 995 -21.69 -5.18 32.37
N TYR A 996 -21.35 -6.38 32.84
CA TYR A 996 -21.71 -7.67 32.25
C TYR A 996 -23.22 -7.81 32.01
N ARG A 997 -24.02 -7.36 32.97
CA ARG A 997 -25.48 -7.31 32.88
C ARG A 997 -26.05 -6.49 31.69
N SER A 998 -25.27 -5.63 31.04
CA SER A 998 -25.68 -4.96 29.79
C SER A 998 -25.64 -5.85 28.55
N ILE A 999 -24.93 -6.99 28.59
CA ILE A 999 -24.85 -7.96 27.48
C ILE A 999 -25.69 -9.23 27.72
N LEU A 1000 -26.51 -9.24 28.79
CA LEU A 1000 -27.36 -10.36 29.19
C LEU A 1000 -28.84 -10.04 28.97
N ALA A 1001 -29.55 -10.96 28.31
CA ALA A 1001 -31.00 -10.89 28.13
C ALA A 1001 -31.77 -11.14 29.44
N ASN A 1002 -33.04 -10.74 29.45
CA ASN A 1002 -33.96 -11.05 30.55
C ASN A 1002 -34.67 -12.41 30.34
N GLU A 1003 -34.88 -12.77 29.08
CA GLU A 1003 -35.70 -13.90 28.62
C GLU A 1003 -34.90 -15.18 28.37
N PHE A 1004 -33.57 -15.06 28.24
CA PHE A 1004 -32.67 -16.15 27.91
C PHE A 1004 -31.47 -16.22 28.85
N GLU A 1005 -31.05 -17.44 29.15
CA GLU A 1005 -29.89 -17.69 30.02
C GLU A 1005 -28.59 -17.93 29.24
N ASN A 1006 -28.69 -18.46 28.02
CA ASN A 1006 -27.55 -18.84 27.19
C ASN A 1006 -27.31 -17.96 25.95
N LEU A 1007 -27.87 -16.75 25.95
CA LEU A 1007 -27.61 -15.73 24.93
C LEU A 1007 -26.77 -14.58 25.50
N LEU A 1008 -25.67 -14.26 24.82
CA LEU A 1008 -24.81 -13.10 25.04
C LEU A 1008 -24.98 -12.10 23.90
N VAL A 1009 -24.95 -10.79 24.18
CA VAL A 1009 -25.12 -9.74 23.16
C VAL A 1009 -24.00 -8.69 23.31
N PRO A 1010 -22.79 -8.93 22.77
CA PRO A 1010 -21.65 -8.02 22.90
C PRO A 1010 -21.66 -6.80 21.95
N VAL A 1011 -22.54 -6.74 20.94
CA VAL A 1011 -22.57 -5.64 19.95
C VAL A 1011 -23.85 -4.81 20.06
N ALA A 1012 -25.03 -5.42 19.81
CA ALA A 1012 -26.35 -4.78 19.97
C ALA A 1012 -26.78 -4.60 21.45
N ILE A 1013 -25.85 -4.16 22.30
CA ILE A 1013 -25.91 -4.22 23.77
C ILE A 1013 -27.02 -3.36 24.38
N SER A 1014 -27.31 -3.58 25.66
CA SER A 1014 -28.39 -2.86 26.34
C SER A 1014 -27.98 -1.47 26.83
N ALA A 1015 -28.52 -0.46 26.16
CA ALA A 1015 -28.33 0.94 26.47
C ALA A 1015 -29.55 1.79 26.05
N SER A 1016 -29.66 2.99 26.62
CA SER A 1016 -30.49 4.07 26.07
C SER A 1016 -29.86 4.61 24.79
N HIS A 1017 -30.60 5.39 24.00
CA HIS A 1017 -30.04 6.12 22.85
C HIS A 1017 -28.85 7.02 23.25
N VAL A 1018 -28.90 7.64 24.44
CA VAL A 1018 -27.84 8.55 24.92
C VAL A 1018 -26.62 7.76 25.41
N GLY A 1019 -26.81 6.74 26.25
CA GLY A 1019 -25.73 5.87 26.72
C GLY A 1019 -25.08 5.06 25.59
N TRP A 1020 -25.85 4.73 24.55
CA TRP A 1020 -25.35 4.09 23.33
C TRP A 1020 -24.30 4.95 22.60
N GLY A 1021 -24.40 6.28 22.67
CA GLY A 1021 -23.54 7.22 21.94
C GLY A 1021 -22.03 7.10 22.23
N SER A 1022 -21.63 6.58 23.40
CA SER A 1022 -20.23 6.37 23.77
C SER A 1022 -19.74 4.92 23.57
N ILE A 1023 -20.61 3.92 23.74
CA ILE A 1023 -20.23 2.49 23.69
C ILE A 1023 -20.29 1.86 22.30
N ARG A 1024 -20.94 2.52 21.33
CA ARG A 1024 -21.21 2.04 19.96
C ARG A 1024 -19.98 1.98 19.02
N LEU A 1025 -18.80 1.70 19.55
CA LEU A 1025 -17.53 1.80 18.82
C LEU A 1025 -16.73 0.50 18.91
N GLU A 1026 -16.07 0.19 17.79
CA GLU A 1026 -15.37 -1.07 17.56
C GLU A 1026 -14.33 -1.46 18.63
N PRO A 1027 -13.53 -0.54 19.22
CA PRO A 1027 -12.64 -0.89 20.34
C PRO A 1027 -13.40 -1.38 21.58
N VAL A 1028 -14.58 -0.83 21.85
CA VAL A 1028 -15.44 -1.20 22.99
C VAL A 1028 -16.15 -2.52 22.70
N TRP A 1029 -16.70 -2.70 21.49
CA TRP A 1029 -17.32 -3.95 21.06
C TRP A 1029 -16.33 -5.12 20.97
N MET A 1030 -15.08 -4.90 20.55
CA MET A 1030 -14.04 -5.93 20.62
C MET A 1030 -13.77 -6.36 22.07
N GLN A 1031 -13.74 -5.42 23.01
CA GLN A 1031 -13.52 -5.72 24.43
C GLN A 1031 -14.73 -6.45 25.06
N LEU A 1032 -15.95 -6.01 24.76
CA LEU A 1032 -17.20 -6.68 25.16
C LEU A 1032 -17.32 -8.08 24.55
N GLY A 1033 -16.89 -8.24 23.29
CA GLY A 1033 -16.81 -9.50 22.59
C GLY A 1033 -15.85 -10.47 23.26
N GLU A 1034 -14.61 -10.03 23.50
CA GLU A 1034 -13.62 -10.83 24.23
C GLU A 1034 -14.12 -11.19 25.65
N GLY A 1035 -14.79 -10.27 26.35
CA GLY A 1035 -15.48 -10.52 27.61
C GLY A 1035 -16.57 -11.60 27.51
N ALA A 1036 -17.43 -11.53 26.49
CA ALA A 1036 -18.45 -12.54 26.20
C ALA A 1036 -17.82 -13.90 25.85
N GLY A 1037 -16.69 -13.94 25.14
CA GLY A 1037 -15.95 -15.16 24.84
C GLY A 1037 -15.39 -15.84 26.10
N PHE A 1038 -14.85 -15.07 27.05
CA PHE A 1038 -14.49 -15.59 28.37
C PHE A 1038 -15.71 -16.07 29.16
N ALA A 1039 -16.81 -15.33 29.15
CA ALA A 1039 -18.04 -15.70 29.85
C ALA A 1039 -18.64 -17.02 29.33
N ALA A 1040 -18.72 -17.19 28.01
CA ALA A 1040 -19.14 -18.45 27.38
C ALA A 1040 -18.23 -19.62 27.78
N ALA A 1041 -16.90 -19.42 27.74
CA ALA A 1041 -15.93 -20.45 28.12
C ALA A 1041 -16.04 -20.85 29.59
N LEU A 1042 -16.16 -19.88 30.51
CA LEU A 1042 -16.34 -20.14 31.94
C LEU A 1042 -17.66 -20.85 32.22
N ALA A 1043 -18.76 -20.40 31.59
CA ALA A 1043 -20.08 -21.00 31.76
C ALA A 1043 -20.09 -22.48 31.31
N VAL A 1044 -19.60 -22.78 30.11
CA VAL A 1044 -19.53 -24.15 29.59
C VAL A 1044 -18.62 -25.04 30.44
N LYS A 1045 -17.47 -24.53 30.90
CA LYS A 1045 -16.55 -25.28 31.79
C LYS A 1045 -17.17 -25.57 33.16
N ALA A 1046 -17.94 -24.63 33.71
CA ALA A 1046 -18.65 -24.78 34.99
C ALA A 1046 -20.05 -25.44 34.85
N GLN A 1047 -20.40 -25.94 33.66
CA GLN A 1047 -21.70 -26.56 33.35
C GLN A 1047 -22.92 -25.68 33.71
N THR A 1048 -22.75 -24.36 33.63
CA THR A 1048 -23.79 -23.35 33.88
C THR A 1048 -24.05 -22.53 32.61
N THR A 1049 -25.02 -21.64 32.68
CA THR A 1049 -25.34 -20.67 31.61
C THR A 1049 -24.63 -19.33 31.89
N PRO A 1050 -24.21 -18.56 30.87
CA PRO A 1050 -23.64 -17.22 31.06
C PRO A 1050 -24.46 -16.32 31.99
N ALA A 1051 -25.78 -16.37 31.93
CA ALA A 1051 -26.68 -15.60 32.79
C ALA A 1051 -26.77 -16.07 34.26
N LYS A 1052 -26.15 -17.20 34.59
CA LYS A 1052 -25.99 -17.78 35.94
C LYS A 1052 -24.51 -17.95 36.31
N LEU A 1053 -23.60 -17.41 35.50
CA LEU A 1053 -22.17 -17.32 35.82
C LEU A 1053 -21.98 -16.24 36.89
N ASP A 1054 -21.22 -16.55 37.93
CA ASP A 1054 -20.75 -15.57 38.91
C ASP A 1054 -19.90 -14.49 38.20
N PRO A 1055 -20.31 -13.20 38.22
CA PRO A 1055 -19.54 -12.13 37.60
C PRO A 1055 -18.15 -11.92 38.22
N ASP A 1056 -17.92 -12.32 39.48
CA ASP A 1056 -16.61 -12.17 40.12
C ASP A 1056 -15.56 -13.10 39.51
N VAL A 1057 -15.96 -14.35 39.20
CA VAL A 1057 -15.11 -15.31 38.47
C VAL A 1057 -14.73 -14.76 37.08
N LEU A 1058 -15.68 -14.11 36.40
CA LEU A 1058 -15.42 -13.45 35.11
C LEU A 1058 -14.47 -12.26 35.27
N ILE A 1059 -14.70 -11.35 36.21
CA ILE A 1059 -13.81 -10.20 36.49
C ILE A 1059 -12.40 -10.65 36.83
N ARG A 1060 -12.22 -11.66 37.69
CA ARG A 1060 -10.90 -12.20 38.02
C ARG A 1060 -10.18 -12.73 36.79
N LYS A 1061 -10.90 -13.47 35.93
CA LYS A 1061 -10.36 -13.97 34.66
C LYS A 1061 -9.97 -12.82 33.74
N LEU A 1062 -10.78 -11.76 33.63
CA LEU A 1062 -10.51 -10.59 32.77
C LEU A 1062 -9.31 -9.77 33.26
N ALA A 1063 -9.24 -9.45 34.55
CA ALA A 1063 -8.12 -8.75 35.15
C ALA A 1063 -6.81 -9.54 34.99
N ALA A 1064 -6.83 -10.86 35.27
CA ALA A 1064 -5.66 -11.72 35.07
C ALA A 1064 -5.26 -11.87 33.60
N SER A 1065 -6.23 -11.78 32.67
CA SER A 1065 -6.02 -11.83 31.22
C SER A 1065 -5.72 -10.46 30.59
N ARG A 1066 -5.44 -9.43 31.40
CA ARG A 1066 -5.07 -8.07 30.97
C ARG A 1066 -6.12 -7.37 30.10
N VAL A 1067 -7.39 -7.56 30.44
CA VAL A 1067 -8.52 -6.75 29.92
C VAL A 1067 -8.77 -5.56 30.84
N MET A 1068 -8.87 -4.36 30.27
CA MET A 1068 -9.10 -3.11 31.00
C MET A 1068 -10.57 -2.96 31.43
N ILE A 1069 -10.90 -3.55 32.57
CA ILE A 1069 -12.23 -3.46 33.20
C ILE A 1069 -12.37 -2.24 34.13
N SER A 1070 -11.29 -1.51 34.39
CA SER A 1070 -11.27 -0.17 34.98
C SER A 1070 -10.24 0.70 34.26
N PHE A 1071 -10.65 1.89 33.80
CA PHE A 1071 -9.70 2.89 33.31
C PHE A 1071 -8.90 3.48 34.47
N PHE A 1072 -7.61 3.73 34.22
CA PHE A 1072 -6.73 4.52 35.09
C PHE A 1072 -5.73 5.31 34.23
N ASN A 1073 -5.34 6.50 34.71
CA ASN A 1073 -4.35 7.37 34.11
C ASN A 1073 -2.94 6.77 34.14
N ASP A 1074 -2.60 6.10 35.23
CA ASP A 1074 -1.24 5.70 35.63
C ASP A 1074 -0.95 4.20 35.51
N VAL A 1075 -1.90 3.40 35.00
CA VAL A 1075 -1.79 1.94 34.90
C VAL A 1075 -1.84 1.48 33.44
N ASP A 1076 -0.71 1.01 32.91
CA ASP A 1076 -0.70 0.23 31.67
C ASP A 1076 -1.21 -1.19 31.94
N VAL A 1077 -2.37 -1.55 31.39
CA VAL A 1077 -2.97 -2.88 31.55
C VAL A 1077 -2.11 -4.00 30.96
N ALA A 1078 -1.34 -3.70 29.90
CA ALA A 1078 -0.45 -4.65 29.23
C ALA A 1078 0.91 -4.78 29.93
N GLY A 1079 1.23 -3.91 30.90
CA GLY A 1079 2.50 -3.92 31.62
C GLY A 1079 2.69 -5.15 32.51
N ASN A 1080 3.89 -5.74 32.50
CA ASN A 1080 4.20 -6.99 33.23
C ASN A 1080 4.15 -6.90 34.77
N ASP A 1081 3.83 -5.73 35.35
CA ASP A 1081 3.68 -5.55 36.79
C ASP A 1081 2.51 -6.41 37.33
N PRO A 1082 2.70 -7.23 38.39
CA PRO A 1082 1.64 -8.04 38.98
C PRO A 1082 0.56 -7.22 39.71
N ARG A 1083 0.88 -5.98 40.15
CA ARG A 1083 -0.06 -5.09 40.86
C ARG A 1083 -1.20 -4.62 39.96
N VAL A 1084 -0.99 -4.62 38.64
CA VAL A 1084 -1.98 -4.24 37.61
C VAL A 1084 -3.24 -5.11 37.71
N THR A 1085 -3.08 -6.42 37.91
CA THR A 1085 -4.22 -7.36 38.05
C THR A 1085 -5.09 -6.99 39.26
N ALA A 1086 -4.45 -6.69 40.39
CA ALA A 1086 -5.15 -6.25 41.60
C ALA A 1086 -5.84 -4.89 41.39
N ALA A 1087 -5.15 -3.92 40.77
CA ALA A 1087 -5.72 -2.61 40.45
C ALA A 1087 -6.96 -2.69 39.54
N GLN A 1088 -6.90 -3.50 38.48
CA GLN A 1088 -8.04 -3.74 37.60
C GLN A 1088 -9.23 -4.38 38.33
N TYR A 1089 -8.98 -5.42 39.13
CA TYR A 1089 -10.03 -6.06 39.94
C TYR A 1089 -10.65 -5.10 40.95
N PHE A 1090 -9.85 -4.48 41.83
CA PHE A 1090 -10.35 -3.57 42.88
C PHE A 1090 -10.91 -2.25 42.31
N GLY A 1091 -10.55 -1.89 41.08
CA GLY A 1091 -11.18 -0.84 40.27
C GLY A 1091 -12.64 -1.12 39.87
N THR A 1092 -13.10 -2.37 39.95
CA THR A 1092 -14.54 -2.71 39.89
C THR A 1092 -15.21 -2.68 41.26
N LYS A 1093 -14.45 -2.87 42.34
CA LYS A 1093 -14.98 -3.03 43.71
C LYS A 1093 -15.05 -1.74 44.52
N GLY A 1094 -14.63 -0.60 43.96
CA GLY A 1094 -14.80 0.73 44.57
C GLY A 1094 -13.65 1.19 45.47
N PHE A 1095 -12.46 0.56 45.37
CA PHE A 1095 -11.30 0.93 46.19
C PHE A 1095 -10.64 2.25 45.73
N PHE A 1096 -11.01 2.78 44.55
CA PHE A 1096 -10.42 3.98 43.96
C PHE A 1096 -11.51 5.02 43.69
N ALA A 1097 -11.28 6.25 44.12
CA ALA A 1097 -12.21 7.36 43.95
C ALA A 1097 -11.93 8.25 42.72
N SER A 1098 -10.73 8.18 42.12
CA SER A 1098 -10.37 8.89 40.88
C SER A 1098 -9.91 7.91 39.79
N TYR A 1099 -9.43 8.44 38.68
CA TYR A 1099 -8.74 7.66 37.66
C TYR A 1099 -7.25 7.38 37.98
N ASP A 1100 -6.76 7.69 39.19
CA ASP A 1100 -5.36 7.47 39.56
C ASP A 1100 -5.26 6.32 40.58
N ALA A 1101 -4.63 5.22 40.19
CA ALA A 1101 -4.44 4.07 41.08
C ALA A 1101 -3.35 4.34 42.13
N LYS A 1102 -2.33 5.11 41.74
CA LYS A 1102 -1.21 5.60 42.56
C LYS A 1102 -0.41 4.45 43.17
N LEU A 1103 -0.16 3.39 42.39
CA LEU A 1103 0.36 2.10 42.89
C LEU A 1103 1.72 2.20 43.60
N ASP A 1104 2.50 3.24 43.32
CA ASP A 1104 3.79 3.52 43.94
C ASP A 1104 3.81 4.64 44.99
N GLU A 1105 2.67 5.30 45.26
CA GLU A 1105 2.54 6.24 46.38
C GLU A 1105 2.42 5.49 47.73
N PRO A 1106 2.84 6.12 48.85
CA PRO A 1106 2.58 5.59 50.19
C PRO A 1106 1.09 5.41 50.46
N LEU A 1107 0.75 4.35 51.20
CA LEU A 1107 -0.59 4.14 51.74
C LEU A 1107 -0.76 4.94 53.04
N THR A 1108 -1.92 5.60 53.23
CA THR A 1108 -2.27 6.27 54.49
C THR A 1108 -3.13 5.38 55.37
N GLU A 1109 -3.07 5.55 56.69
CA GLU A 1109 -3.90 4.82 57.66
C GLU A 1109 -5.40 4.98 57.36
N ALA A 1110 -5.85 6.19 56.99
CA ALA A 1110 -7.24 6.45 56.61
C ALA A 1110 -7.68 5.66 55.37
N VAL A 1111 -6.86 5.59 54.31
CA VAL A 1111 -7.18 4.82 53.10
C VAL A 1111 -7.09 3.32 53.37
N LYS A 1112 -6.10 2.86 54.15
CA LYS A 1112 -6.00 1.45 54.57
C LYS A 1112 -7.24 1.01 55.35
N ALA A 1113 -7.70 1.79 56.32
CA ALA A 1113 -8.91 1.47 57.09
C ALA A 1113 -10.18 1.40 56.22
N ALA A 1114 -10.31 2.27 55.21
CA ALA A 1114 -11.41 2.19 54.24
C ALA A 1114 -11.33 0.91 53.40
N TRP A 1115 -10.14 0.58 52.88
CA TRP A 1115 -9.88 -0.62 52.08
C TRP A 1115 -10.07 -1.92 52.88
N GLU A 1116 -9.60 -1.97 54.13
CA GLU A 1116 -9.77 -3.13 55.03
C GLU A 1116 -11.26 -3.40 55.32
N LYS A 1117 -12.06 -2.34 55.59
CA LYS A 1117 -13.52 -2.48 55.71
C LYS A 1117 -14.14 -2.99 54.41
N GLY A 1118 -13.84 -2.34 53.28
CA GLY A 1118 -14.36 -2.74 51.96
C GLY A 1118 -13.99 -4.17 51.58
N PHE A 1119 -12.81 -4.64 51.99
CA PHE A 1119 -12.35 -6.01 51.79
C PHE A 1119 -13.05 -7.03 52.70
N ALA A 1120 -13.39 -6.64 53.94
CA ALA A 1120 -14.23 -7.45 54.82
C ALA A 1120 -15.66 -7.56 54.26
N ASP A 1121 -16.26 -6.45 53.83
CA ASP A 1121 -17.59 -6.43 53.21
C ASP A 1121 -17.62 -7.27 51.91
N LEU A 1122 -16.58 -7.18 51.07
CA LEU A 1122 -16.41 -7.99 49.86
C LEU A 1122 -16.37 -9.49 50.16
N LYS A 1123 -15.68 -9.90 51.23
CA LYS A 1123 -15.57 -11.31 51.63
C LYS A 1123 -16.83 -11.86 52.32
N ASN A 1124 -17.76 -10.98 52.69
CA ASN A 1124 -19.05 -11.32 53.29
C ASN A 1124 -20.21 -11.22 52.29
N ASP A 1125 -19.95 -10.84 51.04
CA ASP A 1125 -20.95 -10.53 50.00
C ASP A 1125 -21.91 -9.38 50.40
N THR A 1126 -21.41 -8.40 51.15
CA THR A 1126 -22.16 -7.21 51.64
C THR A 1126 -21.61 -5.88 51.15
N LEU A 1127 -20.73 -5.89 50.12
CA LEU A 1127 -20.07 -4.68 49.62
C LEU A 1127 -21.01 -3.78 48.81
N ASN A 1128 -21.27 -2.57 49.31
CA ASN A 1128 -21.72 -1.47 48.46
C ASN A 1128 -20.50 -0.74 47.85
N THR A 1129 -20.25 -1.03 46.57
CA THR A 1129 -19.16 -0.47 45.76
C THR A 1129 -19.12 1.06 45.73
N MET A 1130 -20.27 1.73 45.67
CA MET A 1130 -20.31 3.20 45.60
C MET A 1130 -20.14 3.86 46.97
N GLU A 1131 -20.58 3.21 48.05
CA GLU A 1131 -20.27 3.67 49.42
C GLU A 1131 -18.78 3.52 49.74
N LEU A 1132 -18.14 2.41 49.33
CA LEU A 1132 -16.69 2.26 49.49
C LEU A 1132 -15.92 3.33 48.70
N ALA A 1133 -16.34 3.65 47.48
CA ALA A 1133 -15.69 4.67 46.65
C ALA A 1133 -15.76 6.07 47.30
N LYS A 1134 -16.90 6.42 47.91
CA LYS A 1134 -17.05 7.67 48.69
C LYS A 1134 -16.23 7.64 49.99
N ALA A 1135 -16.22 6.52 50.71
CA ALA A 1135 -15.40 6.35 51.90
C ALA A 1135 -13.89 6.42 51.59
N ALA A 1136 -13.47 5.96 50.42
CA ALA A 1136 -12.12 6.13 49.90
C ALA A 1136 -11.84 7.59 49.55
N TYR A 1137 -12.75 8.29 48.86
CA TYR A 1137 -12.63 9.74 48.56
C TYR A 1137 -12.42 10.57 49.84
N ASP A 1138 -13.29 10.36 50.83
CA ASP A 1138 -13.20 10.97 52.15
C ASP A 1138 -11.92 10.56 52.91
N ALA A 1139 -11.24 9.48 52.51
CA ALA A 1139 -9.98 9.04 53.12
C ALA A 1139 -8.74 9.63 52.43
N GLU A 1140 -8.74 9.79 51.10
CA GLU A 1140 -7.69 10.50 50.36
C GLU A 1140 -7.60 11.98 50.81
N ALA A 1141 -8.74 12.59 51.15
CA ALA A 1141 -8.82 13.98 51.62
C ALA A 1141 -8.37 14.19 53.08
N LYS A 1142 -8.14 13.13 53.86
CA LYS A 1142 -7.75 13.23 55.28
C LYS A 1142 -6.23 13.35 55.42
N ASN A 1143 -5.80 14.37 56.17
CA ASN A 1143 -4.42 14.45 56.67
C ASN A 1143 -4.18 13.31 57.67
N SER A 1144 -3.57 12.21 57.19
CA SER A 1144 -3.43 10.94 57.88
C SER A 1144 -1.96 10.47 57.81
N PRO A 1145 -1.42 9.80 58.85
CA PRO A 1145 -0.11 9.17 58.76
C PRO A 1145 -0.03 8.14 57.63
N VAL A 1146 1.20 7.89 57.16
CA VAL A 1146 1.51 6.83 56.18
C VAL A 1146 1.88 5.53 56.89
N THR A 1147 1.42 4.39 56.38
CA THR A 1147 1.61 3.07 57.04
C THR A 1147 3.03 2.50 56.88
N GLY A 1148 3.84 3.12 56.03
CA GLY A 1148 5.14 2.59 55.58
C GLY A 1148 5.03 1.64 54.37
N GLU A 1149 3.83 1.26 53.96
CA GLU A 1149 3.57 0.42 52.79
C GLU A 1149 3.24 1.29 51.56
N LYS A 1150 3.36 0.70 50.36
CA LYS A 1150 2.87 1.28 49.10
C LYS A 1150 1.47 0.76 48.79
N ARG A 1151 0.63 1.63 48.22
CA ARG A 1151 -0.75 1.32 47.80
C ARG A 1151 -0.85 0.03 46.98
N GLY A 1152 0.00 -0.11 45.96
CA GLY A 1152 -0.01 -1.29 45.08
C GLY A 1152 0.51 -2.57 45.74
N THR A 1153 1.28 -2.48 46.83
CA THR A 1153 1.71 -3.65 47.61
C THR A 1153 0.56 -4.21 48.45
N GLU A 1154 -0.20 -3.33 49.11
CA GLU A 1154 -1.41 -3.71 49.86
C GLU A 1154 -2.44 -4.37 48.94
N LEU A 1155 -2.77 -3.71 47.81
CA LEU A 1155 -3.71 -4.25 46.82
C LEU A 1155 -3.30 -5.65 46.32
N LEU A 1156 -2.00 -5.89 46.09
CA LEU A 1156 -1.49 -7.21 45.71
C LEU A 1156 -1.60 -8.24 46.84
N SER A 1157 -1.41 -7.83 48.11
CA SER A 1157 -1.64 -8.67 49.29
C SER A 1157 -3.10 -9.10 49.43
N LEU A 1158 -4.04 -8.14 49.28
CA LEU A 1158 -5.48 -8.39 49.28
C LEU A 1158 -5.89 -9.31 48.12
N TRP A 1159 -5.35 -9.09 46.93
CA TRP A 1159 -5.57 -9.96 45.75
C TRP A 1159 -5.07 -11.39 45.97
N ASN A 1160 -3.87 -11.57 46.53
CA ASN A 1160 -3.34 -12.91 46.84
C ASN A 1160 -4.16 -13.61 47.93
N THR A 1161 -4.71 -12.85 48.88
CA THR A 1161 -5.63 -13.34 49.92
C THR A 1161 -6.99 -13.78 49.35
N LEU A 1162 -7.42 -13.25 48.20
CA LEU A 1162 -8.65 -13.67 47.52
C LEU A 1162 -8.49 -14.92 46.65
N ASN A 1163 -7.26 -15.26 46.23
CA ASN A 1163 -6.98 -16.36 45.29
C ASN A 1163 -6.10 -17.47 45.91
N SER A 1164 -6.00 -17.50 47.24
CA SER A 1164 -5.42 -18.60 48.04
C SER A 1164 -6.50 -19.53 48.62
N LYS A 1165 -7.68 -19.51 48.00
CA LYS A 1165 -8.84 -20.39 48.20
C LYS A 1165 -9.42 -20.74 46.84
#